data_AF-A0AAU4V9Q6-F1
#
_entry.id   AF-A0AAU4V9Q6-F1
#
_cell.length_a   1.000
_cell.length_b   1.000
_cell.length_c   1.000
_cell.angle_alpha   90.00
_cell.angle_beta   90.00
_cell.angle_gamma   90.00
#
_symmetry.space_group_name_H-M   'P 1'
#
loop_
_entity.id
_entity.type
_entity.pdbx_description
1 polymer ?
#
loop_
_entity_poly.entity_id
_entity_poly.type
_entity_poly.pdbx_seq_one_letter_code
_entity_poly.pdbx_strand_id
1 'polypeptide(L)'
;MNATANPTDDITEDVLAAVRAGRAAELPGLLKALEPAQRRALLAGLKGLRGELRSSRWERWEDRNRVNPALVVAGAGCITGAAAAATWIGAADLRRWRRQPPTAALLDVLSGRDPKWLGDLAHRLAARPATAEQDYPLIRELVRLAGCPVPTTDGCVEGWATAVGASRSPLVVTLRRDPHLTALAPRLFETAEPVRVLTWHRDPDGPDNWPTALAALADEGFLDRTVLLDGCTARLLRGGKPAQLKPYQEILEALRPTAEEERERAADWIALAADAPSAVAGTAQQTLARLAAAGHLAPRRLAEMSAAVLFRPEKKLVRSQLVLIGKELTRNPAAAPELLPELAEAFGHADTGIQERALKLVAAHLTDDPGLRAELAERAHLLSPVHRARAVELLGPAAAPAGEPGLYQEILPPLPVPAPLALAPGTVAETVELVAAVINARVATVEEFERALDGLVRHAYRDRAALAEALRPALADRWWLDPEQSRYYTQELPGLEHVAACVLDAPPTGTPDPALVSWRSDCHHPAIGAATHARVAEAAERIASRPVPFLLATPTVETGSLDPRVLVARLAEYGRLGADPAPADLAQALLRVRRDASVVPEAAALGTPAGDRLAAWLGEAGRPVAVTRRTAPAVEHRWGGVTPARLVLDTAQRTTVVREFPHRFHELAKARTATDRCWDGRDDTSMIAVLPEDREALAAWCLPVVTAGAVNEARESAAALPLLAAAGGPAGPALHLAVATGLGARHAEDRLRAVDALLTLAAQDELDAVRLGCDLAELIALGTVKPSRLADSLRTLAATGAYATTWAVLAAALPALLTGAADPRGAGDLLSTAAECVEQCGAAAPEPAGLASVAARGGSSRLVTQAARLRDALRRNEGAPAAGN
;
A
#
# COMPACT_ATOMS: atom_id res chain seq x y z
N MET A 1 -16.61 71.43 20.72
CA MET A 1 -15.72 71.08 19.60
C MET A 1 -15.81 69.58 19.39
N ASN A 2 -16.80 69.14 18.61
CA ASN A 2 -16.89 67.75 18.15
C ASN A 2 -15.95 67.63 16.96
N ALA A 3 -14.89 66.83 17.12
CA ALA A 3 -14.08 66.40 15.99
C ALA A 3 -14.97 65.50 15.11
N THR A 4 -15.30 66.00 13.94
CA THR A 4 -15.97 65.25 12.87
C THR A 4 -15.07 64.07 12.49
N ALA A 5 -15.50 62.85 12.83
CA ALA A 5 -14.97 61.64 12.24
C ALA A 5 -15.06 61.77 10.70
N ASN A 6 -13.95 61.55 10.02
CA ASN A 6 -13.88 61.64 8.57
C ASN A 6 -14.72 60.48 8.01
N PRO A 7 -15.70 60.69 7.10
CA PRO A 7 -16.54 59.62 6.52
C PRO A 7 -15.72 58.53 5.79
N THR A 8 -14.42 58.74 5.64
CA THR A 8 -13.43 57.88 5.01
C THR A 8 -12.78 56.85 5.95
N ASP A 9 -12.77 57.08 7.27
CA ASP A 9 -12.33 56.07 8.25
C ASP A 9 -13.44 55.01 8.48
N ASP A 10 -14.70 55.43 8.39
CA ASP A 10 -15.91 54.61 8.54
C ASP A 10 -15.95 53.44 7.53
N ILE A 11 -15.65 53.71 6.25
CA ILE A 11 -15.66 52.68 5.18
C ILE A 11 -14.53 51.65 5.37
N THR A 12 -13.38 52.05 5.92
CA THR A 12 -12.25 51.13 6.16
C THR A 12 -12.56 50.20 7.34
N GLU A 13 -13.21 50.72 8.38
CA GLU A 13 -13.73 49.92 9.50
C GLU A 13 -14.86 48.98 9.06
N ASP A 14 -15.75 49.44 8.17
CA ASP A 14 -16.82 48.63 7.57
C ASP A 14 -16.27 47.43 6.80
N VAL A 15 -15.18 47.62 6.03
CA VAL A 15 -14.52 46.51 5.32
C VAL A 15 -13.94 45.50 6.31
N LEU A 16 -13.27 45.95 7.38
CA LEU A 16 -12.73 45.04 8.40
C LEU A 16 -13.84 44.32 9.17
N ALA A 17 -14.95 45.00 9.45
CA ALA A 17 -16.13 44.41 10.07
C ALA A 17 -16.78 43.36 9.17
N ALA A 18 -16.92 43.64 7.87
CA ALA A 18 -17.41 42.70 6.87
C ALA A 18 -16.49 41.47 6.73
N VAL A 19 -15.17 41.67 6.77
CA VAL A 19 -14.19 40.57 6.79
C VAL A 19 -14.35 39.70 8.04
N ARG A 20 -14.40 40.30 9.24
CA ARG A 20 -14.58 39.57 10.51
C ARG A 20 -15.91 38.81 10.60
N ALA A 21 -16.95 39.31 9.93
CA ALA A 21 -18.23 38.64 9.81
C ALA A 21 -18.29 37.58 8.69
N GLY A 22 -17.27 37.48 7.83
CA GLY A 22 -17.22 36.53 6.72
C GLY A 22 -18.09 36.90 5.51
N ARG A 23 -18.50 38.17 5.40
CA ARG A 23 -19.43 38.65 4.34
C ARG A 23 -18.68 38.95 3.04
N ALA A 24 -18.15 37.90 2.42
CA ALA A 24 -17.32 38.02 1.21
C ALA A 24 -18.02 38.67 0.01
N ALA A 25 -19.34 38.56 -0.08
CA ALA A 25 -20.16 39.09 -1.17
C ALA A 25 -20.35 40.62 -1.12
N GLU A 26 -20.22 41.25 0.06
CA GLU A 26 -20.38 42.70 0.24
C GLU A 26 -19.10 43.48 -0.07
N LEU A 27 -17.95 42.80 0.01
CA LEU A 27 -16.63 43.40 -0.15
C LEU A 27 -16.37 44.07 -1.50
N PRO A 28 -16.83 43.54 -2.66
CA PRO A 28 -16.61 44.23 -3.93
C PRO A 28 -17.18 45.65 -3.97
N GLY A 29 -18.37 45.87 -3.41
CA GLY A 29 -18.99 47.19 -3.34
C GLY A 29 -18.20 48.15 -2.45
N LEU A 30 -17.80 47.68 -1.27
CA LEU A 30 -17.05 48.49 -0.30
C LEU A 30 -15.63 48.83 -0.80
N LEU A 31 -14.94 47.88 -1.44
CA LEU A 31 -13.57 48.08 -1.93
C LEU A 31 -13.50 49.00 -3.17
N LYS A 32 -14.54 49.02 -4.01
CA LYS A 32 -14.61 49.89 -5.19
C LYS A 32 -14.69 51.38 -4.81
N ALA A 33 -15.30 51.70 -3.67
CA ALA A 33 -15.40 53.06 -3.15
C ALA A 33 -14.08 53.61 -2.54
N LEU A 34 -13.05 52.76 -2.37
CA LEU A 34 -11.79 53.14 -1.76
C LEU A 34 -10.74 53.59 -2.79
N GLU A 35 -10.06 54.70 -2.47
CA GLU A 35 -8.90 55.25 -3.16
C GLU A 35 -7.63 54.39 -2.98
N PRO A 36 -6.63 54.50 -3.86
CA PRO A 36 -5.40 53.70 -3.80
C PRO A 36 -4.62 53.80 -2.47
N ALA A 37 -4.60 54.99 -1.85
CA ALA A 37 -3.94 55.19 -0.55
C ALA A 37 -4.68 54.46 0.59
N GLN A 38 -6.01 54.46 0.54
CA GLN A 38 -6.87 53.78 1.53
C GLN A 38 -6.75 52.26 1.40
N ARG A 39 -6.71 51.73 0.17
CA ARG A 39 -6.46 50.29 -0.07
C ARG A 39 -5.11 49.85 0.49
N ARG A 40 -4.08 50.71 0.42
CA ARG A 40 -2.75 50.43 0.99
C ARG A 40 -2.78 50.39 2.52
N ALA A 41 -3.49 51.32 3.16
CA ALA A 41 -3.67 51.34 4.61
C ALA A 41 -4.47 50.11 5.10
N LEU A 42 -5.58 49.80 4.42
CA LEU A 42 -6.41 48.62 4.69
C LEU A 42 -5.62 47.31 4.56
N LEU A 43 -4.72 47.19 3.58
CA LEU A 43 -3.87 46.01 3.42
C LEU A 43 -2.99 45.72 4.65
N ALA A 44 -2.52 46.75 5.35
CA ALA A 44 -1.76 46.58 6.59
C ALA A 44 -2.66 45.98 7.69
N GLY A 45 -3.88 46.49 7.84
CA GLY A 45 -4.88 45.95 8.76
C GLY A 45 -5.29 44.51 8.43
N LEU A 46 -5.45 44.17 7.15
CA LEU A 46 -5.76 42.80 6.69
C LEU A 46 -4.59 41.83 6.94
N LYS A 47 -3.34 42.29 6.81
CA LYS A 47 -2.16 41.50 7.19
C LYS A 47 -2.09 41.27 8.71
N GLY A 48 -2.44 42.29 9.50
CA GLY A 48 -2.60 42.18 10.95
C GLY A 48 -3.64 41.12 11.32
N LEU A 49 -4.85 41.23 10.75
CA LEU A 49 -5.93 40.26 10.96
C LEU A 49 -5.54 38.84 10.51
N ARG A 50 -4.84 38.70 9.39
CA ARG A 50 -4.29 37.41 8.95
C ARG A 50 -3.27 36.85 9.95
N GLY A 51 -2.40 37.71 10.49
CA GLY A 51 -1.45 37.36 11.56
C GLY A 51 -2.17 36.88 12.81
N GLU A 52 -3.17 37.64 13.28
CA GLU A 52 -4.04 37.30 14.41
C GLU A 52 -4.74 35.96 14.21
N LEU A 53 -5.32 35.71 13.03
CA LEU A 53 -6.00 34.45 12.73
C LEU A 53 -5.04 33.27 12.59
N ARG A 54 -3.78 33.53 12.21
CA ARG A 54 -2.71 32.53 12.14
C ARG A 54 -2.17 32.17 13.52
N SER A 55 -2.05 33.15 14.42
CA SER A 55 -1.71 32.95 15.84
C SER A 55 -2.90 32.49 16.68
N SER A 56 -4.12 32.62 16.17
CA SER A 56 -5.35 32.16 16.83
C SER A 56 -5.47 30.64 16.85
N ARG A 57 -6.04 30.14 17.95
CA ARG A 57 -6.13 28.72 18.27
C ARG A 57 -7.08 27.89 17.39
N TRP A 58 -6.87 26.57 17.42
CA TRP A 58 -7.51 25.53 16.59
C TRP A 58 -9.00 25.43 16.95
N GLU A 59 -9.37 25.79 18.19
CA GLU A 59 -10.75 25.90 18.67
C GLU A 59 -11.59 26.93 17.88
N ARG A 60 -10.96 27.96 17.27
CA ARG A 60 -11.64 28.95 16.40
C ARG A 60 -11.62 28.57 14.92
N TRP A 61 -11.52 27.29 14.60
CA TRP A 61 -11.52 26.83 13.21
C TRP A 61 -12.80 27.23 12.46
N GLU A 62 -13.95 27.29 13.15
CA GLU A 62 -15.22 27.77 12.59
C GLU A 62 -15.17 29.26 12.24
N ASP A 63 -14.64 30.11 13.12
CA ASP A 63 -14.44 31.54 12.86
C ASP A 63 -13.45 31.76 11.71
N ARG A 64 -12.35 31.01 11.67
CA ARG A 64 -11.39 31.05 10.54
C ARG A 64 -12.07 30.63 9.24
N ASN A 65 -12.91 29.62 9.26
CA ASN A 65 -13.66 29.17 8.08
C ASN A 65 -14.69 30.19 7.60
N ARG A 66 -15.28 30.94 8.52
CA ARG A 66 -16.19 32.05 8.21
C ARG A 66 -15.41 33.24 7.63
N VAL A 67 -14.29 33.63 8.22
CA VAL A 67 -13.54 34.86 7.89
C VAL A 67 -12.65 34.72 6.67
N ASN A 68 -11.99 33.57 6.48
CA ASN A 68 -10.97 33.38 5.44
C ASN A 68 -11.43 33.72 4.01
N PRO A 69 -12.66 33.36 3.55
CA PRO A 69 -13.13 33.74 2.22
C PRO A 69 -13.19 35.26 2.02
N ALA A 70 -13.70 35.99 3.01
CA ALA A 70 -13.79 37.45 2.97
C ALA A 70 -12.40 38.09 3.04
N LEU A 71 -11.50 37.54 3.86
CA LEU A 71 -10.10 38.00 3.97
C LEU A 71 -9.31 37.79 2.66
N VAL A 72 -9.56 36.69 1.95
CA VAL A 72 -8.99 36.43 0.62
C VAL A 72 -9.43 37.50 -0.39
N VAL A 73 -10.73 37.82 -0.43
CA VAL A 73 -11.30 38.83 -1.35
C VAL A 73 -10.76 40.23 -1.03
N ALA A 74 -10.80 40.63 0.24
CA ALA A 74 -10.33 41.95 0.68
C ALA A 74 -8.83 42.14 0.40
N GLY A 75 -8.01 41.15 0.76
CA GLY A 75 -6.56 41.24 0.52
C GLY A 75 -6.22 41.25 -0.97
N ALA A 76 -6.88 40.42 -1.80
CA ALA A 76 -6.69 40.45 -3.25
C ALA A 76 -7.06 41.81 -3.87
N GLY A 77 -8.13 42.45 -3.37
CA GLY A 77 -8.56 43.77 -3.83
C GLY A 77 -7.60 44.90 -3.50
N CYS A 78 -6.89 44.80 -2.39
CA CYS A 78 -5.95 45.83 -1.93
C CYS A 78 -4.51 45.66 -2.44
N ILE A 79 -4.12 44.44 -2.85
CA ILE A 79 -2.75 44.17 -3.35
C ILE A 79 -2.59 44.72 -4.77
N THR A 80 -1.53 45.49 -5.03
CA THR A 80 -1.28 46.10 -6.34
C THR A 80 -0.49 45.21 -7.30
N GLY A 81 0.35 44.30 -6.83
CA GLY A 81 1.16 43.41 -7.67
C GLY A 81 0.56 42.03 -7.88
N ALA A 82 0.57 41.52 -9.12
CA ALA A 82 -0.01 40.21 -9.47
C ALA A 82 0.68 39.04 -8.74
N ALA A 83 2.00 39.09 -8.56
CA ALA A 83 2.74 38.08 -7.78
C ALA A 83 2.33 38.01 -6.31
N ALA A 84 2.16 39.17 -5.67
CA ALA A 84 1.69 39.25 -4.30
C ALA A 84 0.23 38.80 -4.18
N ALA A 85 -0.61 39.13 -5.17
CA ALA A 85 -2.01 38.69 -5.20
C ALA A 85 -2.13 37.17 -5.36
N ALA A 86 -1.35 36.57 -6.26
CA ALA A 86 -1.27 35.12 -6.42
C ALA A 86 -0.83 34.41 -5.12
N THR A 87 0.18 34.98 -4.45
CA THR A 87 0.67 34.45 -3.16
C THR A 87 -0.38 34.55 -2.07
N TRP A 88 -1.17 35.63 -2.04
CA TRP A 88 -2.27 35.82 -1.09
C TRP A 88 -3.43 34.86 -1.35
N ILE A 89 -3.91 34.79 -2.60
CA ILE A 89 -5.03 33.94 -3.01
C ILE A 89 -4.68 32.47 -2.80
N GLY A 90 -3.47 32.04 -3.13
CA GLY A 90 -3.04 30.64 -3.02
C GLY A 90 -2.48 30.25 -1.65
N ALA A 91 -2.65 31.07 -0.61
CA ALA A 91 -2.02 30.82 0.68
C ALA A 91 -2.70 29.68 1.47
N ALA A 92 -1.92 28.69 1.89
CA ALA A 92 -2.44 27.47 2.55
C ALA A 92 -3.20 27.76 3.85
N ASP A 93 -2.77 28.76 4.63
CA ASP A 93 -3.42 29.19 5.87
C ASP A 93 -4.83 29.78 5.64
N LEU A 94 -5.07 30.37 4.48
CA LEU A 94 -6.37 30.91 4.06
C LEU A 94 -7.26 29.85 3.38
N ARG A 95 -6.69 28.70 2.99
CA ARG A 95 -7.33 27.64 2.18
C ARG A 95 -7.56 26.32 2.92
N ARG A 96 -7.10 26.20 4.17
CA ARG A 96 -7.01 24.94 4.94
C ARG A 96 -8.28 24.07 4.93
N TRP A 97 -9.48 24.67 4.90
CA TRP A 97 -10.76 23.94 5.01
C TRP A 97 -11.71 24.16 3.83
N ARG A 98 -11.44 25.15 2.97
CA ARG A 98 -12.16 25.37 1.71
C ARG A 98 -11.17 25.36 0.57
N ARG A 99 -11.26 24.32 -0.25
CA ARG A 99 -10.32 24.09 -1.36
C ARG A 99 -10.51 25.08 -2.51
N GLN A 100 -11.73 25.58 -2.75
CA GLN A 100 -12.02 26.53 -3.84
C GLN A 100 -12.07 27.99 -3.37
N PRO A 101 -11.56 28.95 -4.18
CA PRO A 101 -11.67 30.38 -3.91
C PRO A 101 -13.10 30.92 -4.10
N PRO A 102 -13.46 32.05 -3.44
CA PRO A 102 -14.71 32.77 -3.71
C PRO A 102 -14.64 33.51 -5.05
N THR A 103 -14.72 32.75 -6.15
CA THR A 103 -14.46 33.21 -7.52
C THR A 103 -15.28 34.43 -7.93
N ALA A 104 -16.59 34.44 -7.66
CA ALA A 104 -17.47 35.55 -8.07
C ALA A 104 -17.05 36.88 -7.41
N ALA A 105 -16.82 36.89 -6.10
CA ALA A 105 -16.39 38.09 -5.38
C ALA A 105 -14.98 38.54 -5.76
N LEU A 106 -14.07 37.59 -6.03
CA LEU A 106 -12.73 37.91 -6.55
C LEU A 106 -12.78 38.55 -7.93
N LEU A 107 -13.58 38.01 -8.86
CA LEU A 107 -13.72 38.58 -10.19
C LEU A 107 -14.34 39.97 -10.16
N ASP A 108 -15.35 40.19 -9.32
CA ASP A 108 -15.99 41.51 -9.20
C ASP A 108 -15.01 42.59 -8.69
N VAL A 109 -14.12 42.22 -7.77
CA VAL A 109 -13.06 43.11 -7.26
C VAL A 109 -11.92 43.31 -8.27
N LEU A 110 -11.54 42.27 -9.00
CA LEU A 110 -10.34 42.27 -9.85
C LEU A 110 -10.62 42.72 -11.29
N SER A 111 -11.84 42.59 -11.80
CA SER A 111 -12.21 42.81 -13.21
C SER A 111 -11.84 44.19 -13.77
N GLY A 112 -11.77 45.23 -12.93
CA GLY A 112 -11.38 46.59 -13.33
C GLY A 112 -9.87 46.82 -13.48
N ARG A 113 -9.03 45.80 -13.30
CA ARG A 113 -7.57 45.91 -13.41
C ARG A 113 -7.09 45.76 -14.86
N ASP A 114 -5.89 46.25 -15.11
CA ASP A 114 -5.23 46.15 -16.41
C ASP A 114 -5.18 44.68 -16.92
N PRO A 115 -5.50 44.42 -18.20
CA PRO A 115 -5.48 43.06 -18.77
C PRO A 115 -4.15 42.31 -18.61
N LYS A 116 -3.00 42.99 -18.72
CA LYS A 116 -1.68 42.37 -18.53
C LYS A 116 -1.49 41.91 -17.08
N TRP A 117 -2.01 42.69 -16.13
CA TRP A 117 -2.00 42.32 -14.71
C TRP A 117 -2.86 41.07 -14.43
N LEU A 118 -4.05 41.02 -15.03
CA LEU A 118 -4.95 39.86 -14.91
C LEU A 118 -4.34 38.59 -15.52
N GLY A 119 -3.67 38.73 -16.67
CA GLY A 119 -2.93 37.63 -17.31
C GLY A 119 -1.75 37.11 -16.49
N ASP A 120 -0.94 38.00 -15.90
CA ASP A 120 0.16 37.62 -15.00
C ASP A 120 -0.37 36.92 -13.73
N LEU A 121 -1.48 37.40 -13.16
CA LEU A 121 -2.13 36.74 -12.02
C LEU A 121 -2.59 35.32 -12.39
N ALA A 122 -3.26 35.15 -13.53
CA ALA A 122 -3.75 33.84 -13.98
C ALA A 122 -2.61 32.82 -14.13
N HIS A 123 -1.52 33.19 -14.78
CA HIS A 123 -0.35 32.31 -14.96
C HIS A 123 0.36 31.98 -13.65
N ARG A 124 0.41 32.92 -12.71
CA ARG A 124 1.01 32.67 -11.39
C ARG A 124 0.15 31.79 -10.50
N LEU A 125 -1.17 31.84 -10.61
CA LEU A 125 -2.07 30.89 -9.93
C LEU A 125 -1.92 29.49 -10.54
N ALA A 126 -1.84 29.40 -11.87
CA ALA A 126 -1.61 28.15 -12.58
C ALA A 126 -0.27 27.49 -12.24
N ALA A 127 0.79 28.29 -12.04
CA ALA A 127 2.11 27.80 -11.66
C ALA A 127 2.20 27.24 -10.23
N ARG A 128 1.09 27.15 -9.47
CA ARG A 128 1.06 26.61 -8.10
C ARG A 128 0.45 25.20 -8.09
N PRO A 129 1.26 24.12 -8.06
CA PRO A 129 0.75 22.75 -8.17
C PRO A 129 -0.28 22.39 -7.09
N ALA A 130 -0.14 22.95 -5.89
CA ALA A 130 -1.00 22.62 -4.75
C ALA A 130 -2.44 23.16 -4.85
N THR A 131 -2.70 24.20 -5.66
CA THR A 131 -4.01 24.86 -5.73
C THR A 131 -4.55 25.09 -7.14
N ALA A 132 -3.73 24.92 -8.18
CA ALA A 132 -4.10 25.24 -9.57
C ALA A 132 -5.35 24.52 -10.07
N GLU A 133 -5.59 23.26 -9.66
CA GLU A 133 -6.82 22.51 -9.96
C GLU A 133 -8.06 23.26 -9.44
N GLN A 134 -8.02 23.69 -8.19
CA GLN A 134 -9.18 24.32 -7.55
C GLN A 134 -9.33 25.80 -7.92
N ASP A 135 -8.23 26.45 -8.28
CA ASP A 135 -8.20 27.83 -8.76
C ASP A 135 -8.61 27.95 -10.24
N TYR A 136 -8.73 26.84 -10.98
CA TYR A 136 -9.04 26.85 -12.42
C TYR A 136 -10.28 27.69 -12.80
N PRO A 137 -11.43 27.64 -12.10
CA PRO A 137 -12.57 28.50 -12.43
C PRO A 137 -12.25 30.00 -12.38
N LEU A 138 -11.38 30.42 -11.45
CA LEU A 138 -10.91 31.81 -11.38
C LEU A 138 -9.90 32.09 -12.50
N ILE A 139 -8.93 31.19 -12.72
CA ILE A 139 -7.94 31.29 -13.80
C ILE A 139 -8.63 31.47 -15.15
N ARG A 140 -9.63 30.64 -15.47
CA ARG A 140 -10.38 30.67 -16.72
C ARG A 140 -11.01 32.05 -16.99
N GLU A 141 -11.68 32.62 -15.99
CA GLU A 141 -12.31 33.94 -16.14
C GLU A 141 -11.28 35.09 -16.20
N LEU A 142 -10.17 34.99 -15.46
CA LEU A 142 -9.07 35.95 -15.55
C LEU A 142 -8.42 35.93 -16.95
N VAL A 143 -8.18 34.74 -17.51
CA VAL A 143 -7.68 34.56 -18.87
C VAL A 143 -8.64 35.17 -19.90
N ARG A 144 -9.95 34.92 -19.74
CA ARG A 144 -11.00 35.49 -20.60
C ARG A 144 -11.02 37.02 -20.57
N LEU A 145 -10.91 37.62 -19.39
CA LEU A 145 -10.88 39.08 -19.22
C LEU A 145 -9.56 39.70 -19.72
N ALA A 146 -8.44 39.00 -19.54
CA ALA A 146 -7.12 39.45 -19.98
C ALA A 146 -6.89 39.31 -21.49
N GLY A 147 -7.61 38.41 -22.17
CA GLY A 147 -7.39 38.09 -23.57
C GLY A 147 -6.03 37.41 -23.84
N CYS A 148 -5.47 36.72 -22.84
CA CYS A 148 -4.17 36.05 -22.93
C CYS A 148 -4.30 34.53 -23.20
N PRO A 149 -3.22 33.82 -23.58
CA PRO A 149 -3.24 32.37 -23.69
C PRO A 149 -3.57 31.68 -22.35
N VAL A 150 -4.23 30.52 -22.41
CA VAL A 150 -4.54 29.72 -21.21
C VAL A 150 -3.29 29.01 -20.69
N PRO A 151 -3.03 29.01 -19.36
CA PRO A 151 -1.95 28.21 -18.80
C PRO A 151 -2.17 26.70 -18.98
N THR A 152 -1.13 25.99 -19.40
CA THR A 152 -1.17 24.54 -19.74
C THR A 152 -0.52 23.64 -18.67
N THR A 153 -0.37 24.15 -17.45
CA THR A 153 0.15 23.39 -16.30
C THR A 153 -0.77 22.25 -15.90
N ASP A 154 -0.23 21.14 -15.40
CA ASP A 154 -0.99 19.93 -15.03
C ASP A 154 -2.20 20.21 -14.12
N GLY A 155 -2.07 21.09 -13.13
CA GLY A 155 -3.19 21.46 -12.26
C GLY A 155 -4.32 22.18 -13.01
N CYS A 156 -4.01 23.03 -14.00
CA CYS A 156 -5.03 23.66 -14.84
C CYS A 156 -5.73 22.64 -15.76
N VAL A 157 -5.01 21.64 -16.25
CA VAL A 157 -5.58 20.58 -17.09
C VAL A 157 -6.56 19.73 -16.28
N GLU A 158 -6.19 19.35 -15.04
CA GLU A 158 -7.06 18.63 -14.10
C GLU A 158 -8.32 19.45 -13.74
N GLY A 159 -8.13 20.74 -13.42
CA GLY A 159 -9.22 21.66 -13.10
C GLY A 159 -10.16 21.90 -14.28
N TRP A 160 -9.62 22.01 -15.50
CA TRP A 160 -10.38 22.12 -16.73
C TRP A 160 -11.23 20.89 -17.00
N ALA A 161 -10.63 19.70 -17.00
CA ALA A 161 -11.35 18.45 -17.23
C ALA A 161 -12.47 18.26 -16.19
N THR A 162 -12.22 18.62 -14.93
CA THR A 162 -13.23 18.58 -13.85
C THR A 162 -14.37 19.56 -14.13
N ALA A 163 -14.06 20.79 -14.57
CA ALA A 163 -15.06 21.81 -14.85
C ALA A 163 -15.95 21.45 -16.06
N VAL A 164 -15.37 20.88 -17.11
CA VAL A 164 -16.11 20.42 -18.29
C VAL A 164 -16.99 19.21 -17.93
N GLY A 165 -16.47 18.24 -17.19
CA GLY A 165 -17.21 17.04 -16.77
C GLY A 165 -18.36 17.32 -15.80
N ALA A 166 -18.36 18.46 -15.11
CA ALA A 166 -19.44 18.89 -14.23
C ALA A 166 -20.61 19.60 -14.97
N SER A 167 -20.51 19.77 -16.28
CA SER A 167 -21.56 20.39 -17.11
C SER A 167 -22.83 19.53 -17.13
N ARG A 168 -24.00 20.18 -17.26
CA ARG A 168 -25.29 19.48 -17.46
C ARG A 168 -25.57 19.11 -18.92
N SER A 169 -24.71 19.57 -19.83
CA SER A 169 -24.81 19.27 -21.27
C SER A 169 -23.84 18.16 -21.64
N PRO A 170 -24.15 17.35 -22.68
CA PRO A 170 -23.24 16.30 -23.14
C PRO A 170 -21.82 16.83 -23.35
N LEU A 171 -20.84 16.02 -22.95
CA LEU A 171 -19.43 16.41 -22.91
C LEU A 171 -18.93 16.93 -24.25
N VAL A 172 -19.24 16.25 -25.36
CA VAL A 172 -18.85 16.68 -26.71
C VAL A 172 -19.38 18.07 -27.07
N VAL A 173 -20.60 18.42 -26.63
CA VAL A 173 -21.20 19.74 -26.89
C VAL A 173 -20.50 20.82 -26.07
N THR A 174 -20.11 20.49 -24.84
CA THR A 174 -19.41 21.40 -23.95
C THR A 174 -17.99 21.66 -24.46
N LEU A 175 -17.24 20.61 -24.82
CA LEU A 175 -15.90 20.70 -25.39
C LEU A 175 -15.89 21.47 -26.71
N ARG A 176 -16.85 21.23 -27.60
CA ARG A 176 -16.96 21.95 -28.89
C ARG A 176 -17.08 23.47 -28.73
N ARG A 177 -17.68 23.92 -27.61
CA ARG A 177 -17.87 25.34 -27.30
C ARG A 177 -16.73 25.92 -26.46
N ASP A 178 -15.78 25.10 -26.02
CA ASP A 178 -14.70 25.53 -25.14
C ASP A 178 -13.57 26.19 -25.95
N PRO A 179 -13.25 27.48 -25.71
CA PRO A 179 -12.21 28.20 -26.46
C PRO A 179 -10.78 27.70 -26.15
N HIS A 180 -10.60 26.86 -25.13
CA HIS A 180 -9.32 26.33 -24.68
C HIS A 180 -9.08 24.88 -25.10
N LEU A 181 -10.04 24.28 -25.82
CA LEU A 181 -9.99 22.87 -26.24
C LEU A 181 -8.66 22.49 -26.90
N THR A 182 -8.23 23.23 -27.92
CA THR A 182 -7.03 22.91 -28.70
C THR A 182 -5.73 23.07 -27.92
N ALA A 183 -5.71 23.94 -26.90
CA ALA A 183 -4.55 24.16 -26.05
C ALA A 183 -4.45 23.13 -24.91
N LEU A 184 -5.58 22.69 -24.34
CA LEU A 184 -5.61 21.82 -23.16
C LEU A 184 -5.80 20.34 -23.48
N ALA A 185 -6.47 19.98 -24.57
CA ALA A 185 -6.68 18.58 -24.93
C ALA A 185 -5.39 17.78 -25.16
N PRO A 186 -4.36 18.29 -25.87
CA PRO A 186 -3.08 17.56 -26.01
C PRO A 186 -2.40 17.30 -24.65
N ARG A 187 -2.57 18.20 -23.68
CA ARG A 187 -1.98 18.09 -22.35
C ARG A 187 -2.57 16.94 -21.53
N LEU A 188 -3.77 16.45 -21.84
CA LEU A 188 -4.37 15.27 -21.21
C LEU A 188 -3.48 14.02 -21.34
N PHE A 189 -2.64 13.97 -22.38
CA PHE A 189 -1.72 12.87 -22.66
C PHE A 189 -0.32 13.10 -22.09
N GLU A 190 0.01 14.32 -21.67
CA GLU A 190 1.38 14.74 -21.29
C GLU A 190 1.53 14.99 -19.79
N THR A 191 0.43 15.04 -19.05
CA THR A 191 0.42 15.14 -17.57
C THR A 191 1.21 14.00 -16.92
N ALA A 192 1.84 14.30 -15.78
CA ALA A 192 2.61 13.32 -15.01
C ALA A 192 1.72 12.13 -14.58
N GLU A 193 0.58 12.44 -13.97
CA GLU A 193 -0.47 11.47 -13.63
C GLU A 193 -1.70 11.68 -14.53
N PRO A 194 -2.36 10.61 -15.01
CA PRO A 194 -3.58 10.71 -15.79
C PRO A 194 -4.67 11.47 -15.06
N VAL A 195 -5.33 12.37 -15.79
CA VAL A 195 -6.38 13.22 -15.25
C VAL A 195 -7.50 12.38 -14.68
N ARG A 196 -7.95 12.71 -13.46
CA ARG A 196 -8.85 11.85 -12.68
C ARG A 196 -10.14 11.56 -13.45
N VAL A 197 -10.73 12.58 -14.07
CA VAL A 197 -12.05 12.49 -14.73
C VAL A 197 -12.10 11.44 -15.85
N LEU A 198 -10.98 11.19 -16.55
CA LEU A 198 -10.87 10.15 -17.57
C LEU A 198 -11.05 8.74 -17.00
N THR A 199 -10.72 8.53 -15.73
CA THR A 199 -10.67 7.19 -15.10
C THR A 199 -11.94 6.80 -14.33
N TRP A 200 -12.82 7.76 -14.01
CA TRP A 200 -13.98 7.54 -13.14
C TRP A 200 -15.30 7.22 -13.88
N HIS A 201 -15.46 7.64 -15.13
CA HIS A 201 -16.67 7.39 -15.92
C HIS A 201 -16.52 6.15 -16.80
N ARG A 202 -17.49 5.23 -16.75
CA ARG A 202 -17.38 3.89 -17.37
C ARG A 202 -18.53 3.49 -18.28
N ASP A 203 -19.51 4.36 -18.51
CA ASP A 203 -20.54 4.11 -19.51
C ASP A 203 -19.99 4.47 -20.90
N PRO A 204 -19.74 3.49 -21.81
CA PRO A 204 -19.20 3.75 -23.14
C PRO A 204 -20.16 4.56 -24.03
N ASP A 205 -21.46 4.37 -23.80
CA ASP A 205 -22.54 5.00 -24.58
C ASP A 205 -23.07 6.27 -23.89
N GLY A 206 -22.49 6.63 -22.74
CA GLY A 206 -22.88 7.79 -21.95
C GLY A 206 -22.55 9.11 -22.66
N PRO A 207 -23.41 10.13 -22.54
CA PRO A 207 -23.17 11.46 -23.13
C PRO A 207 -21.92 12.19 -22.57
N ASP A 208 -21.35 11.67 -21.48
CA ASP A 208 -20.20 12.22 -20.77
C ASP A 208 -18.91 11.38 -20.95
N ASN A 209 -18.88 10.51 -21.96
CA ASN A 209 -17.72 9.66 -22.26
C ASN A 209 -16.59 10.45 -22.95
N TRP A 210 -15.46 10.61 -22.26
CA TRP A 210 -14.28 11.33 -22.78
C TRP A 210 -13.67 10.68 -24.03
N PRO A 211 -13.38 9.37 -24.05
CA PRO A 211 -12.89 8.70 -25.26
C PRO A 211 -13.70 8.98 -26.53
N THR A 212 -15.01 8.76 -26.46
CA THR A 212 -15.93 8.97 -27.58
C THR A 212 -16.01 10.45 -27.97
N ALA A 213 -16.02 11.36 -27.00
CA ALA A 213 -16.05 12.80 -27.27
C ALA A 213 -14.79 13.31 -27.97
N LEU A 214 -13.60 12.86 -27.55
CA LEU A 214 -12.33 13.25 -28.19
C LEU A 214 -12.22 12.72 -29.63
N ALA A 215 -12.65 11.47 -29.86
CA ALA A 215 -12.69 10.90 -31.20
C ALA A 215 -13.67 11.64 -32.12
N ALA A 216 -14.88 11.97 -31.63
CA ALA A 216 -15.86 12.74 -32.40
C ALA A 216 -15.32 14.15 -32.77
N LEU A 217 -14.63 14.82 -31.84
CA LEU A 217 -14.04 16.14 -32.10
C LEU A 217 -12.87 16.08 -33.11
N ALA A 218 -12.13 14.97 -33.16
CA ALA A 218 -11.12 14.74 -34.18
C ALA A 218 -11.75 14.51 -35.56
N ASP A 219 -12.81 13.70 -35.64
CA ASP A 219 -13.56 13.46 -36.88
C ASP A 219 -14.23 14.75 -37.41
N GLU A 220 -14.68 15.63 -36.51
CA GLU A 220 -15.23 16.95 -36.85
C GLU A 220 -14.13 18.00 -37.19
N GLY A 221 -12.85 17.69 -37.03
CA GLY A 221 -11.72 18.57 -37.33
C GLY A 221 -11.42 19.65 -36.27
N PHE A 222 -12.01 19.55 -35.07
CA PHE A 222 -11.70 20.45 -33.95
C PHE A 222 -10.38 20.09 -33.25
N LEU A 223 -9.94 18.83 -33.34
CA LEU A 223 -8.69 18.33 -32.79
C LEU A 223 -7.85 17.66 -33.87
N ASP A 224 -6.53 17.80 -33.81
CA ASP A 224 -5.61 17.09 -34.70
C ASP A 224 -5.57 15.61 -34.32
N ARG A 225 -6.04 14.77 -35.26
CA ARG A 225 -6.07 13.32 -35.11
C ARG A 225 -4.68 12.72 -34.84
N THR A 226 -3.64 13.23 -35.48
CA THR A 226 -2.25 12.75 -35.32
C THR A 226 -1.78 12.99 -33.90
N VAL A 227 -2.07 14.17 -33.35
CA VAL A 227 -1.73 14.53 -31.96
C VAL A 227 -2.41 13.62 -30.95
N LEU A 228 -3.67 13.22 -31.19
CA LEU A 228 -4.37 12.28 -30.29
C LEU A 228 -3.78 10.87 -30.37
N LEU A 229 -3.44 10.40 -31.57
CA LEU A 229 -2.81 9.08 -31.75
C LEU A 229 -1.45 9.02 -31.06
N ASP A 230 -0.59 10.01 -31.31
CA ASP A 230 0.75 10.10 -30.72
C ASP A 230 0.68 10.30 -29.19
N GLY A 231 -0.27 11.11 -28.73
CA GLY A 231 -0.52 11.30 -27.30
C GLY A 231 -0.93 10.01 -26.60
N CYS A 232 -1.85 9.24 -27.20
CA CYS A 232 -2.27 7.95 -26.68
C CYS A 232 -1.12 6.94 -26.63
N THR A 233 -0.35 6.77 -27.72
CA THR A 233 0.78 5.81 -27.74
C THR A 233 1.85 6.22 -26.75
N ALA A 234 2.24 7.50 -26.71
CA ALA A 234 3.23 8.00 -25.76
C ALA A 234 2.80 7.84 -24.29
N ARG A 235 1.51 8.03 -23.98
CA ARG A 235 0.98 7.84 -22.62
C ARG A 235 0.95 6.36 -22.23
N LEU A 236 0.58 5.48 -23.15
CA LEU A 236 0.61 4.03 -22.90
C LEU A 236 2.04 3.52 -22.69
N LEU A 237 3.02 4.04 -23.45
CA LEU A 237 4.44 3.71 -23.30
C LEU A 237 5.02 4.18 -21.97
N ARG A 238 4.59 5.35 -21.46
CA ARG A 238 4.99 5.82 -20.12
C ARG A 238 4.49 4.93 -18.99
N GLY A 239 3.54 4.03 -19.25
CA GLY A 239 3.01 3.11 -18.26
C GLY A 239 2.12 3.76 -17.20
N GLY A 240 1.69 2.94 -16.25
CA GLY A 240 0.75 3.32 -15.20
C GLY A 240 -0.13 2.16 -14.75
N LYS A 241 -1.05 2.41 -13.82
CA LYS A 241 -1.99 1.38 -13.35
C LYS A 241 -2.97 1.03 -14.48
N PRO A 242 -3.42 -0.23 -14.65
CA PRO A 242 -4.35 -0.61 -15.71
C PRO A 242 -5.61 0.26 -15.80
N ALA A 243 -6.18 0.64 -14.66
CA ALA A 243 -7.35 1.54 -14.61
C ALA A 243 -7.06 2.95 -15.13
N GLN A 244 -5.82 3.43 -15.03
CA GLN A 244 -5.39 4.72 -15.55
C GLN A 244 -5.08 4.67 -17.05
N LEU A 245 -4.66 3.52 -17.57
CA LEU A 245 -4.33 3.34 -19.00
C LEU A 245 -5.56 3.06 -19.88
N LYS A 246 -6.60 2.44 -19.30
CA LYS A 246 -7.82 2.05 -20.02
C LYS A 246 -8.45 3.17 -20.88
N PRO A 247 -8.60 4.42 -20.40
CA PRO A 247 -9.23 5.47 -21.21
C PRO A 247 -8.46 5.78 -22.51
N TYR A 248 -7.13 5.65 -22.48
CA TYR A 248 -6.29 5.87 -23.67
C TYR A 248 -6.41 4.75 -24.69
N GLN A 249 -6.67 3.51 -24.24
CA GLN A 249 -7.02 2.41 -25.13
C GLN A 249 -8.39 2.65 -25.78
N GLU A 250 -9.37 3.10 -25.00
CA GLU A 250 -10.72 3.42 -25.50
C GLU A 250 -10.68 4.57 -26.53
N ILE A 251 -9.81 5.58 -26.33
CA ILE A 251 -9.60 6.65 -27.33
C ILE A 251 -9.06 6.06 -28.63
N LEU A 252 -8.04 5.19 -28.57
CA LEU A 252 -7.50 4.55 -29.77
C LEU A 252 -8.54 3.68 -30.47
N GLU A 253 -9.34 2.91 -29.73
CA GLU A 253 -10.43 2.12 -30.29
C GLU A 253 -11.49 2.99 -30.98
N ALA A 254 -11.86 4.12 -30.36
CA ALA A 254 -12.83 5.07 -30.93
C ALA A 254 -12.29 5.80 -32.17
N LEU A 255 -11.00 6.16 -32.18
CA LEU A 255 -10.35 6.81 -33.33
C LEU A 255 -10.26 5.87 -34.54
N ARG A 256 -10.24 4.54 -34.35
CA ARG A 256 -10.08 3.54 -35.41
C ARG A 256 -8.89 3.85 -36.33
N PRO A 257 -7.64 3.72 -35.84
CA PRO A 257 -6.44 3.96 -36.64
C PRO A 257 -6.47 3.17 -37.95
N THR A 258 -6.06 3.81 -39.04
CA THR A 258 -5.89 3.16 -40.34
C THR A 258 -4.62 2.30 -40.33
N ALA A 259 -4.53 1.34 -41.25
CA ALA A 259 -3.33 0.50 -41.36
C ALA A 259 -2.05 1.32 -41.61
N GLU A 260 -2.16 2.46 -42.30
CA GLU A 260 -1.03 3.37 -42.53
C GLU A 260 -0.61 4.09 -41.24
N GLU A 261 -1.57 4.64 -40.49
CA GLU A 261 -1.32 5.27 -39.19
C GLU A 261 -0.72 4.28 -38.17
N GLU A 262 -1.16 3.01 -38.20
CA GLU A 262 -0.59 1.93 -37.37
C GLU A 262 0.83 1.57 -37.83
N ARG A 263 1.09 1.55 -39.14
CA ARG A 263 2.40 1.22 -39.73
C ARG A 263 3.46 2.27 -39.44
N GLU A 264 3.10 3.56 -39.51
CA GLU A 264 4.00 4.66 -39.15
C GLU A 264 4.48 4.56 -37.69
N ARG A 265 3.64 4.01 -36.81
CA ARG A 265 3.90 3.83 -35.36
C ARG A 265 4.32 2.39 -35.00
N ALA A 266 4.80 1.61 -35.96
CA ALA A 266 5.16 0.20 -35.72
C ALA A 266 6.17 0.02 -34.57
N ALA A 267 7.14 0.92 -34.43
CA ALA A 267 8.11 0.89 -33.34
C ALA A 267 7.46 1.09 -31.96
N ASP A 268 6.51 2.02 -31.85
CA ASP A 268 5.77 2.26 -30.60
C ASP A 268 4.90 1.04 -30.24
N TRP A 269 4.25 0.43 -31.23
CA TRP A 269 3.49 -0.81 -31.00
C TRP A 269 4.37 -1.97 -30.55
N ILE A 270 5.60 -2.08 -31.07
CA ILE A 270 6.56 -3.12 -30.64
C ILE A 270 6.95 -2.90 -29.18
N ALA A 271 7.29 -1.66 -28.80
CA ALA A 271 7.60 -1.30 -27.43
C ALA A 271 6.40 -1.52 -26.48
N LEU A 272 5.17 -1.23 -26.93
CA LEU A 272 3.95 -1.55 -26.17
C LEU A 272 3.73 -3.06 -26.00
N ALA A 273 3.99 -3.86 -27.03
CA ALA A 273 3.91 -5.31 -26.93
C ALA A 273 4.97 -5.89 -25.97
N ALA A 274 6.14 -5.25 -25.90
CA ALA A 274 7.25 -5.62 -25.02
C ALA A 274 6.96 -5.35 -23.54
N ASP A 275 6.61 -4.10 -23.19
CA ASP A 275 6.69 -3.61 -21.81
C ASP A 275 5.34 -3.22 -21.19
N ALA A 276 4.30 -3.03 -22.00
CA ALA A 276 3.02 -2.55 -21.45
C ALA A 276 2.29 -3.64 -20.64
N PRO A 277 1.33 -3.27 -19.77
CA PRO A 277 0.49 -4.24 -19.07
C PRO A 277 -0.23 -5.19 -20.03
N SER A 278 -0.49 -6.43 -19.59
CA SER A 278 -0.96 -7.55 -20.42
C SER A 278 -2.08 -7.21 -21.43
N ALA A 279 -3.08 -6.41 -21.03
CA ALA A 279 -4.17 -6.01 -21.92
C ALA A 279 -3.69 -5.08 -23.06
N VAL A 280 -2.84 -4.10 -22.74
CA VAL A 280 -2.25 -3.17 -23.71
C VAL A 280 -1.30 -3.91 -24.65
N ALA A 281 -0.44 -4.76 -24.10
CA ALA A 281 0.47 -5.60 -24.87
C ALA A 281 -0.30 -6.53 -25.83
N GLY A 282 -1.43 -7.09 -25.39
CA GLY A 282 -2.31 -7.91 -26.23
C GLY A 282 -2.90 -7.15 -27.41
N THR A 283 -3.40 -5.92 -27.20
CA THR A 283 -3.91 -5.07 -28.29
C THR A 283 -2.78 -4.69 -29.27
N ALA A 284 -1.61 -4.31 -28.75
CA ALA A 284 -0.45 -3.97 -29.58
C ALA A 284 0.00 -5.17 -30.44
N GLN A 285 0.09 -6.36 -29.83
CA GLN A 285 0.38 -7.60 -30.54
C GLN A 285 -0.64 -7.88 -31.65
N GLN A 286 -1.94 -7.67 -31.38
CA GLN A 286 -2.99 -7.89 -32.37
C GLN A 286 -2.89 -6.91 -33.55
N THR A 287 -2.55 -5.65 -33.30
CA THR A 287 -2.30 -4.65 -34.35
C THR A 287 -1.11 -5.03 -35.21
N LEU A 288 0.04 -5.35 -34.60
CA LEU A 288 1.23 -5.80 -35.33
C LEU A 288 0.99 -7.09 -36.11
N ALA A 289 0.24 -8.04 -35.56
CA ALA A 289 -0.12 -9.28 -36.24
C ALA A 289 -0.98 -9.03 -37.49
N ARG A 290 -1.91 -8.06 -37.46
CA ARG A 290 -2.69 -7.63 -38.63
C ARG A 290 -1.79 -7.02 -39.70
N LEU A 291 -0.85 -6.15 -39.31
CA LEU A 291 0.12 -5.54 -40.23
C LEU A 291 1.04 -6.60 -40.88
N ALA A 292 1.54 -7.56 -40.09
CA ALA A 292 2.36 -8.66 -40.59
C ALA A 292 1.59 -9.54 -41.60
N ALA A 293 0.36 -9.91 -41.27
CA ALA A 293 -0.50 -10.71 -42.15
C ALA A 293 -0.80 -10.01 -43.49
N ALA A 294 -0.95 -8.67 -43.46
CA ALA A 294 -1.13 -7.85 -44.66
C ALA A 294 0.19 -7.60 -45.44
N GLY A 295 1.35 -8.05 -44.94
CA GLY A 295 2.65 -7.82 -45.58
C GLY A 295 3.21 -6.42 -45.37
N HIS A 296 2.67 -5.65 -44.41
CA HIS A 296 3.12 -4.29 -44.10
C HIS A 296 4.18 -4.23 -42.99
N LEU A 297 4.63 -5.37 -42.46
CA LEU A 297 5.70 -5.48 -41.46
C LEU A 297 6.86 -6.32 -42.02
N ALA A 298 8.08 -5.77 -41.98
CA ALA A 298 9.28 -6.48 -42.42
C ALA A 298 9.65 -7.62 -41.45
N PRO A 299 10.25 -8.74 -41.92
CA PRO A 299 10.68 -9.86 -41.07
C PRO A 299 11.51 -9.44 -39.86
N ARG A 300 12.46 -8.51 -40.05
CA ARG A 300 13.29 -7.96 -38.97
C ARG A 300 12.50 -7.29 -37.85
N ARG A 301 11.41 -6.57 -38.18
CA ARG A 301 10.54 -5.94 -37.17
C ARG A 301 9.66 -6.98 -36.45
N LEU A 302 9.29 -8.06 -37.14
CA LEU A 302 8.62 -9.18 -36.52
C LEU A 302 9.56 -9.97 -35.59
N ALA A 303 10.85 -10.08 -35.93
CA ALA A 303 11.87 -10.67 -35.05
C ALA A 303 12.04 -9.83 -33.78
N GLU A 304 12.21 -8.51 -33.91
CA GLU A 304 12.31 -7.56 -32.79
C GLU A 304 11.10 -7.66 -31.83
N MET A 305 9.89 -7.71 -32.41
CA MET A 305 8.66 -7.96 -31.65
C MET A 305 8.67 -9.32 -30.95
N SER A 306 9.13 -10.37 -31.64
CA SER A 306 9.12 -11.74 -31.14
C SER A 306 10.06 -11.92 -29.97
N ALA A 307 11.27 -11.36 -30.05
CA ALA A 307 12.25 -11.34 -28.96
C ALA A 307 11.60 -10.87 -27.65
N ALA A 308 10.94 -9.72 -27.72
CA ALA A 308 10.32 -9.10 -26.55
C ALA A 308 9.08 -9.85 -26.05
N VAL A 309 8.19 -10.27 -26.96
CA VAL A 309 6.92 -10.90 -26.59
C VAL A 309 7.12 -12.33 -26.07
N LEU A 310 8.11 -13.08 -26.56
CA LEU A 310 8.36 -14.46 -26.14
C LEU A 310 8.98 -14.55 -24.73
N PHE A 311 9.67 -13.51 -24.28
CA PHE A 311 10.19 -13.40 -22.91
C PHE A 311 9.07 -13.15 -21.86
N ARG A 312 7.87 -12.76 -22.31
CA ARG A 312 6.78 -12.41 -21.41
C ARG A 312 6.19 -13.63 -20.68
N PRO A 313 5.72 -13.48 -19.43
CA PRO A 313 5.13 -14.59 -18.67
C PRO A 313 3.72 -14.97 -19.12
N GLU A 314 3.03 -14.12 -19.91
CA GLU A 314 1.64 -14.36 -20.29
C GLU A 314 1.49 -15.40 -21.40
N LYS A 315 1.16 -16.64 -21.00
CA LYS A 315 0.91 -17.79 -21.90
C LYS A 315 0.10 -17.48 -23.17
N LYS A 316 -0.94 -16.63 -23.08
CA LYS A 316 -1.81 -16.29 -24.22
C LYS A 316 -1.08 -15.45 -25.28
N LEU A 317 -0.24 -14.50 -24.85
CA LEU A 317 0.52 -13.63 -25.74
C LEU A 317 1.63 -14.43 -26.43
N VAL A 318 2.41 -15.19 -25.65
CA VAL A 318 3.48 -16.05 -26.14
C VAL A 318 2.95 -17.08 -27.14
N ARG A 319 1.82 -17.74 -26.81
CA ARG A 319 1.18 -18.68 -27.73
C ARG A 319 0.74 -18.04 -29.03
N SER A 320 0.16 -16.84 -28.97
CA SER A 320 -0.25 -16.09 -30.16
C SER A 320 0.96 -15.69 -31.01
N GLN A 321 2.08 -15.36 -30.37
CA GLN A 321 3.33 -15.02 -31.04
C GLN A 321 3.92 -16.22 -31.79
N LEU A 322 4.00 -17.39 -31.13
CA LEU A 322 4.46 -18.63 -31.77
C LEU A 322 3.61 -18.99 -33.00
N VAL A 323 2.29 -18.76 -32.94
CA VAL A 323 1.38 -18.97 -34.08
C VAL A 323 1.66 -17.96 -35.20
N LEU A 324 1.91 -16.69 -34.86
CA LEU A 324 2.24 -15.66 -35.83
C LEU A 324 3.55 -15.97 -36.57
N ILE A 325 4.61 -16.34 -35.83
CA ILE A 325 5.91 -16.74 -36.39
C ILE A 325 5.74 -17.94 -37.32
N GLY A 326 5.02 -18.99 -36.89
CA GLY A 326 4.80 -20.18 -37.73
C GLY A 326 4.04 -19.88 -39.03
N LYS A 327 3.06 -18.96 -38.98
CA LYS A 327 2.38 -18.49 -40.20
C LYS A 327 3.31 -17.73 -41.13
N GLU A 328 4.17 -16.87 -40.58
CA GLU A 328 5.13 -16.11 -41.39
C GLU A 328 6.20 -17.01 -42.00
N LEU A 329 6.75 -17.95 -41.25
CA LEU A 329 7.72 -18.94 -41.77
C LEU A 329 7.13 -19.83 -42.86
N THR A 330 5.82 -20.13 -42.78
CA THR A 330 5.11 -20.87 -43.85
C THR A 330 4.92 -20.01 -45.10
N ARG A 331 4.61 -18.72 -44.92
CA ARG A 331 4.37 -17.76 -46.02
C ARG A 331 5.66 -17.30 -46.70
N ASN A 332 6.71 -17.08 -45.91
CA ASN A 332 8.00 -16.55 -46.33
C ASN A 332 9.14 -17.35 -45.65
N PRO A 333 9.52 -18.51 -46.20
CA PRO A 333 10.61 -19.34 -45.65
C PRO A 333 11.96 -18.63 -45.57
N ALA A 334 12.18 -17.58 -46.38
CA ALA A 334 13.42 -16.79 -46.35
C ALA A 334 13.60 -15.98 -45.05
N ALA A 335 12.55 -15.82 -44.24
CA ALA A 335 12.62 -15.18 -42.92
C ALA A 335 13.16 -16.10 -41.82
N ALA A 336 13.41 -17.38 -42.10
CA ALA A 336 13.86 -18.36 -41.10
C ALA A 336 15.13 -17.95 -40.33
N PRO A 337 16.19 -17.42 -40.97
CA PRO A 337 17.39 -16.98 -40.24
C PRO A 337 17.13 -15.86 -39.24
N GLU A 338 16.13 -15.00 -39.49
CA GLU A 338 15.80 -13.87 -38.60
C GLU A 338 14.82 -14.26 -37.48
N LEU A 339 13.92 -15.22 -37.70
CA LEU A 339 12.85 -15.55 -36.76
C LEU A 339 13.12 -16.79 -35.89
N LEU A 340 13.93 -17.74 -36.35
CA LEU A 340 14.22 -18.96 -35.59
C LEU A 340 15.04 -18.72 -34.31
N PRO A 341 16.07 -17.84 -34.29
CA PRO A 341 16.80 -17.53 -33.06
C PRO A 341 15.86 -17.06 -31.94
N GLU A 342 14.88 -16.22 -32.27
CA GLU A 342 13.95 -15.64 -31.30
C GLU A 342 13.07 -16.68 -30.60
N LEU A 343 12.81 -17.84 -31.24
CA LEU A 343 12.04 -18.93 -30.62
C LEU A 343 12.74 -19.51 -29.38
N ALA A 344 14.05 -19.35 -29.25
CA ALA A 344 14.80 -19.83 -28.09
C ALA A 344 14.40 -19.13 -26.79
N GLU A 345 13.94 -17.88 -26.85
CA GLU A 345 13.46 -17.16 -25.66
C GLU A 345 12.25 -17.87 -25.01
N ALA A 346 11.42 -18.55 -25.82
CA ALA A 346 10.31 -19.35 -25.31
C ALA A 346 10.73 -20.64 -24.58
N PHE A 347 12.00 -21.07 -24.69
CA PHE A 347 12.51 -22.25 -23.97
C PHE A 347 12.53 -22.02 -22.45
N GLY A 348 12.75 -20.78 -21.99
CA GLY A 348 12.71 -20.41 -20.57
C GLY A 348 11.32 -20.17 -20.00
N HIS A 349 10.25 -20.34 -20.78
CA HIS A 349 8.90 -20.09 -20.29
C HIS A 349 8.47 -21.14 -19.26
N ALA A 350 7.85 -20.71 -18.14
CA ALA A 350 7.38 -21.59 -17.06
C ALA A 350 6.27 -22.61 -17.44
N ASP A 351 5.81 -22.63 -18.70
CA ASP A 351 4.76 -23.52 -19.17
C ASP A 351 5.36 -24.52 -20.15
N THR A 352 5.45 -25.78 -19.76
CA THR A 352 6.07 -26.83 -20.58
C THR A 352 5.36 -27.01 -21.92
N GLY A 353 4.06 -26.72 -22.02
CA GLY A 353 3.33 -26.75 -23.29
C GLY A 353 3.71 -25.63 -24.26
N ILE A 354 4.24 -24.51 -23.76
CA ILE A 354 4.84 -23.45 -24.59
C ILE A 354 6.23 -23.88 -25.06
N GLN A 355 7.06 -24.42 -24.16
CA GLN A 355 8.37 -24.98 -24.50
C GLN A 355 8.27 -26.05 -25.60
N GLU A 356 7.34 -27.00 -25.45
CA GLU A 356 7.08 -28.06 -26.43
C GLU A 356 6.69 -27.48 -27.80
N ARG A 357 5.84 -26.45 -27.82
CA ARG A 357 5.39 -25.80 -29.06
C ARG A 357 6.51 -25.06 -29.76
N ALA A 358 7.34 -24.33 -29.00
CA ALA A 358 8.51 -23.66 -29.55
C ALA A 358 9.47 -24.69 -30.17
N LEU A 359 9.77 -25.78 -29.45
CA LEU A 359 10.66 -26.84 -29.94
C LEU A 359 10.11 -27.55 -31.19
N LYS A 360 8.79 -27.80 -31.26
CA LYS A 360 8.14 -28.34 -32.46
C LYS A 360 8.22 -27.38 -33.64
N LEU A 361 8.08 -26.08 -33.40
CA LEU A 361 8.16 -25.07 -34.46
C LEU A 361 9.58 -24.93 -35.00
N VAL A 362 10.59 -24.96 -34.12
CA VAL A 362 12.00 -25.08 -34.51
C VAL A 362 12.20 -26.34 -35.35
N ALA A 363 11.77 -27.50 -34.88
CA ALA A 363 11.93 -28.75 -35.62
C ALA A 363 11.30 -28.76 -37.03
N ALA A 364 10.21 -28.01 -37.23
CA ALA A 364 9.50 -27.95 -38.51
C ALA A 364 10.19 -27.04 -39.54
N HIS A 365 10.97 -26.05 -39.11
CA HIS A 365 11.53 -25.01 -39.97
C HIS A 365 13.06 -24.88 -39.88
N LEU A 366 13.73 -25.70 -39.07
CA LEU A 366 15.18 -25.70 -38.91
C LEU A 366 15.89 -25.91 -40.26
N THR A 367 16.80 -25.01 -40.58
CA THR A 367 17.66 -25.08 -41.77
C THR A 367 18.96 -25.82 -41.46
N ASP A 368 19.74 -26.16 -42.49
CA ASP A 368 21.04 -26.82 -42.34
C ASP A 368 22.18 -25.91 -41.85
N ASP A 369 21.86 -24.74 -41.29
CA ASP A 369 22.82 -23.79 -40.75
C ASP A 369 23.42 -24.26 -39.41
N PRO A 370 24.74 -24.55 -39.33
CA PRO A 370 25.39 -24.95 -38.09
C PRO A 370 25.42 -23.86 -37.01
N GLY A 371 25.48 -22.58 -37.40
CA GLY A 371 25.53 -21.45 -36.46
C GLY A 371 24.21 -21.29 -35.72
N LEU A 372 23.10 -21.33 -36.46
CA LEU A 372 21.75 -21.30 -35.89
C LEU A 372 21.50 -22.49 -34.96
N ARG A 373 21.95 -23.70 -35.32
CA ARG A 373 21.82 -24.88 -34.44
C ARG A 373 22.60 -24.70 -33.14
N ALA A 374 23.82 -24.17 -33.20
CA ALA A 374 24.64 -23.94 -32.01
C ALA A 374 23.99 -22.91 -31.07
N GLU A 375 23.47 -21.80 -31.62
CA GLU A 375 22.77 -20.76 -30.85
C GLU A 375 21.52 -21.29 -30.15
N LEU A 376 20.70 -22.09 -30.85
CA LEU A 376 19.53 -22.76 -30.26
C LEU A 376 19.93 -23.80 -29.20
N ALA A 377 21.04 -24.52 -29.41
CA ALA A 377 21.55 -25.51 -28.46
C ALA A 377 22.03 -24.87 -27.16
N GLU A 378 22.71 -23.71 -27.24
CA GLU A 378 23.14 -22.97 -26.05
C GLU A 378 21.97 -22.59 -25.15
N ARG A 379 20.80 -22.29 -25.70
CA ARG A 379 19.59 -21.95 -24.93
C ARG A 379 18.76 -23.15 -24.49
N ALA A 380 19.12 -24.38 -24.91
CA ALA A 380 18.36 -25.59 -24.56
C ALA A 380 18.40 -25.91 -23.06
N HIS A 381 19.38 -25.38 -22.30
CA HIS A 381 19.44 -25.52 -20.84
C HIS A 381 18.23 -24.89 -20.13
N LEU A 382 17.55 -23.93 -20.77
CA LEU A 382 16.33 -23.29 -20.25
C LEU A 382 15.11 -24.22 -20.30
N LEU A 383 15.15 -25.29 -21.11
CA LEU A 383 14.07 -26.25 -21.21
C LEU A 383 13.92 -27.07 -19.92
N SER A 384 12.67 -27.43 -19.62
CA SER A 384 12.37 -28.41 -18.59
C SER A 384 13.03 -29.77 -18.88
N PRO A 385 13.32 -30.58 -17.84
CA PRO A 385 13.94 -31.89 -18.01
C PRO A 385 13.24 -32.79 -19.03
N VAL A 386 11.91 -32.68 -19.13
CA VAL A 386 11.06 -33.47 -20.04
C VAL A 386 11.36 -33.16 -21.52
N HIS A 387 11.70 -31.90 -21.86
CA HIS A 387 11.93 -31.48 -23.25
C HIS A 387 13.41 -31.47 -23.65
N ARG A 388 14.33 -31.52 -22.69
CA ARG A 388 15.78 -31.55 -22.94
C ARG A 388 16.21 -32.75 -23.77
N ALA A 389 15.67 -33.95 -23.52
CA ALA A 389 16.01 -35.14 -24.32
C ALA A 389 15.70 -34.92 -25.81
N ARG A 390 14.53 -34.34 -26.10
CA ARG A 390 14.12 -34.01 -27.48
C ARG A 390 14.97 -32.89 -28.09
N ALA A 391 15.42 -31.94 -27.29
CA ALA A 391 16.31 -30.88 -27.76
C ALA A 391 17.71 -31.42 -28.10
N VAL A 392 18.24 -32.37 -27.33
CA VAL A 392 19.51 -33.05 -27.65
C VAL A 392 19.41 -33.84 -28.95
N GLU A 393 18.29 -34.54 -29.19
CA GLU A 393 18.06 -35.23 -30.47
C GLU A 393 17.99 -34.28 -31.66
N LEU A 394 17.41 -33.08 -31.48
CA LEU A 394 17.16 -32.11 -32.56
C LEU A 394 18.36 -31.20 -32.85
N LEU A 395 19.04 -30.72 -31.80
CA LEU A 395 20.07 -29.68 -31.85
C LEU A 395 21.48 -30.24 -31.63
N GLY A 396 21.59 -31.51 -31.21
CA GLY A 396 22.84 -32.20 -31.00
C GLY A 396 23.34 -32.19 -29.54
N PRO A 397 24.52 -32.78 -29.27
CA PRO A 397 25.03 -33.00 -27.92
C PRO A 397 25.33 -31.72 -27.14
N ALA A 398 25.52 -30.58 -27.81
CA ALA A 398 25.72 -29.28 -27.18
C ALA A 398 24.50 -28.80 -26.36
N ALA A 399 23.31 -29.38 -26.58
CA ALA A 399 22.10 -29.09 -25.81
C ALA A 399 22.02 -29.86 -24.47
N ALA A 400 23.00 -30.71 -24.14
CA ALA A 400 23.03 -31.45 -22.89
C ALA A 400 23.47 -30.55 -21.70
N PRO A 401 22.90 -30.72 -20.49
CA PRO A 401 23.28 -29.93 -19.32
C PRO A 401 24.72 -30.20 -18.86
N ALA A 402 25.39 -29.17 -18.38
CA ALA A 402 26.72 -29.28 -17.77
C ALA A 402 26.58 -29.72 -16.29
N GLY A 403 26.80 -31.01 -16.01
CA GLY A 403 26.92 -31.58 -14.65
C GLY A 403 25.73 -32.41 -14.17
N GLU A 404 26.01 -33.43 -13.34
CA GLU A 404 24.99 -34.20 -12.62
C GLU A 404 24.42 -33.37 -11.45
N PRO A 405 23.10 -33.31 -11.25
CA PRO A 405 22.52 -32.61 -10.11
C PRO A 405 22.90 -33.34 -8.80
N GLY A 406 23.47 -32.59 -7.84
CA GLY A 406 23.75 -33.09 -6.50
C GLY A 406 22.47 -33.47 -5.73
N LEU A 407 22.62 -34.16 -4.60
CA LEU A 407 21.51 -34.48 -3.70
C LEU A 407 20.80 -33.19 -3.26
N TYR A 408 19.48 -33.16 -3.42
CA TYR A 408 18.67 -32.02 -3.02
C TYR A 408 18.78 -31.75 -1.51
N GLN A 409 19.00 -30.47 -1.17
CA GLN A 409 18.92 -29.96 0.20
C GLN A 409 17.92 -28.81 0.21
N GLU A 410 17.01 -28.83 1.17
CA GLU A 410 16.03 -27.76 1.38
C GLU A 410 16.75 -26.47 1.78
N ILE A 411 16.48 -25.38 1.05
CA ILE A 411 17.04 -24.06 1.36
C ILE A 411 15.93 -23.23 2.00
N LEU A 412 16.08 -22.94 3.29
CA LEU A 412 15.22 -22.05 4.05
C LEU A 412 15.98 -20.77 4.39
N PRO A 413 15.29 -19.63 4.62
CA PRO A 413 15.96 -18.43 5.08
C PRO A 413 16.64 -18.68 6.44
N PRO A 414 17.70 -17.93 6.75
CA PRO A 414 18.29 -17.98 8.08
C PRO A 414 17.23 -17.59 9.12
N LEU A 415 17.24 -18.30 10.25
CA LEU A 415 16.38 -17.99 11.39
C LEU A 415 16.51 -16.51 11.78
N PRO A 416 15.40 -15.75 11.86
CA PRO A 416 15.44 -14.41 12.37
C PRO A 416 15.92 -14.46 13.83
N VAL A 417 17.10 -13.92 14.11
CA VAL A 417 17.59 -13.77 15.48
C VAL A 417 17.02 -12.46 16.02
N PRO A 418 16.19 -12.49 17.08
CA PRO A 418 15.68 -11.26 17.67
C PRO A 418 16.85 -10.38 18.12
N ALA A 419 16.92 -9.16 17.58
CA ALA A 419 17.94 -8.21 17.97
C ALA A 419 17.70 -7.75 19.42
N PRO A 420 18.71 -7.83 20.31
CA PRO A 420 18.62 -7.27 21.64
C PRO A 420 18.34 -5.77 21.56
N LEU A 421 17.42 -5.29 22.38
CA LEU A 421 17.17 -3.86 22.50
C LEU A 421 18.44 -3.19 23.05
N ALA A 422 18.91 -2.12 22.40
CA ALA A 422 19.99 -1.32 22.94
C ALA A 422 19.61 -0.75 24.32
N LEU A 423 20.61 -0.58 25.18
CA LEU A 423 20.40 -0.08 26.55
C LEU A 423 19.78 1.33 26.53
N ALA A 424 19.08 1.66 27.62
CA ALA A 424 18.61 3.02 27.85
C ALA A 424 19.78 4.02 27.76
N PRO A 425 19.55 5.25 27.25
CA PRO A 425 20.58 6.28 27.15
C PRO A 425 21.36 6.45 28.45
N GLY A 426 22.69 6.38 28.38
CA GLY A 426 23.57 6.40 29.53
C GLY A 426 23.69 7.79 30.15
N THR A 427 23.52 8.83 29.33
CA THR A 427 23.64 10.24 29.75
C THR A 427 22.36 11.04 29.51
N VAL A 428 22.24 12.18 30.19
CA VAL A 428 21.14 13.14 29.98
C VAL A 428 21.17 13.68 28.54
N ALA A 429 22.35 13.96 27.98
CA ALA A 429 22.48 14.47 26.61
C ALA A 429 21.94 13.46 25.58
N GLU A 430 22.33 12.19 25.67
CA GLU A 430 21.82 11.13 24.79
C GLU A 430 20.30 10.97 24.91
N THR A 431 19.75 11.14 26.13
CA THR A 431 18.29 11.10 26.37
C THR A 431 17.60 12.26 25.66
N VAL A 432 18.12 13.48 25.81
CA VAL A 432 17.57 14.67 25.16
C VAL A 432 17.60 14.53 23.65
N GLU A 433 18.71 14.08 23.08
CA GLU A 433 18.84 13.85 21.64
C GLU A 433 17.83 12.83 21.12
N LEU A 434 17.71 11.68 21.78
CA LEU A 434 16.79 10.62 21.37
C LEU A 434 15.32 11.04 21.52
N VAL A 435 14.96 11.71 22.62
CA VAL A 435 13.60 12.23 22.84
C VAL A 435 13.24 13.28 21.79
N ALA A 436 14.16 14.21 21.49
CA ALA A 436 13.95 15.20 20.45
C ALA A 436 13.81 14.55 19.07
N ALA A 437 14.59 13.50 18.76
CA ALA A 437 14.48 12.74 17.53
C ALA A 437 13.11 12.07 17.40
N VAL A 438 12.67 11.34 18.43
CA VAL A 438 11.37 10.64 18.43
C VAL A 438 10.20 11.61 18.31
N ILE A 439 10.20 12.74 19.04
CA ILE A 439 9.12 13.73 18.96
C ILE A 439 9.09 14.43 17.58
N ASN A 440 10.25 14.60 16.93
CA ASN A 440 10.32 15.18 15.58
C ASN A 440 10.00 14.20 14.45
N ALA A 441 10.11 12.90 14.71
CA ALA A 441 9.89 11.87 13.71
C ALA A 441 8.39 11.78 13.34
N ARG A 442 8.11 11.54 12.05
CA ARG A 442 6.74 11.21 11.60
C ARG A 442 6.32 9.80 11.99
N VAL A 443 7.29 8.90 12.11
CA VAL A 443 7.16 7.51 12.52
C VAL A 443 8.42 7.18 13.31
N ALA A 444 8.28 6.74 14.56
CA ALA A 444 9.39 6.27 15.38
C ALA A 444 9.33 4.74 15.47
N THR A 445 10.49 4.10 15.52
CA THR A 445 10.55 2.66 15.78
C THR A 445 10.17 2.34 17.22
N VAL A 446 9.74 1.10 17.47
CA VAL A 446 9.47 0.59 18.82
C VAL A 446 10.71 0.75 19.70
N GLU A 447 11.90 0.48 19.16
CA GLU A 447 13.15 0.66 19.89
C GLU A 447 13.34 2.10 20.36
N GLU A 448 13.32 3.06 19.43
CA GLU A 448 13.59 4.46 19.74
C GLU A 448 12.59 4.99 20.78
N PHE A 449 11.31 4.63 20.63
CA PHE A 449 10.26 5.02 21.56
C PHE A 449 10.50 4.45 22.96
N GLU A 450 10.74 3.14 23.09
CA GLU A 450 10.93 2.48 24.38
C GLU A 450 12.21 2.95 25.09
N ARG A 451 13.31 3.13 24.34
CA ARG A 451 14.57 3.63 24.89
C ARG A 451 14.47 5.08 25.36
N ALA A 452 13.79 5.94 24.59
CA ALA A 452 13.54 7.32 24.97
C ALA A 452 12.67 7.42 26.23
N LEU A 453 11.60 6.61 26.31
CA LEU A 453 10.72 6.56 27.47
C LEU A 453 11.45 6.09 28.73
N ASP A 454 12.23 5.00 28.65
CA ASP A 454 13.01 4.49 29.78
C ASP A 454 14.12 5.48 30.20
N GLY A 455 14.75 6.16 29.24
CA GLY A 455 15.72 7.22 29.49
C GLY A 455 15.13 8.39 30.29
N LEU A 456 13.95 8.90 29.87
CA LEU A 456 13.24 9.97 30.58
C LEU A 456 12.97 9.58 32.04
N VAL A 457 12.48 8.37 32.29
CA VAL A 457 12.16 7.89 33.64
C VAL A 457 13.42 7.75 34.50
N ARG A 458 14.47 7.09 33.99
CA ARG A 458 15.72 6.87 34.75
C ARG A 458 16.42 8.16 35.13
N HIS A 459 16.52 9.11 34.19
CA HIS A 459 17.22 10.37 34.46
C HIS A 459 16.35 11.32 35.29
N ALA A 460 15.03 11.30 35.15
CA ALA A 460 14.14 12.03 36.05
C ALA A 460 14.20 11.51 37.50
N TYR A 461 14.35 10.20 37.71
CA TYR A 461 14.54 9.61 39.03
C TYR A 461 15.84 10.05 39.70
N ARG A 462 16.94 10.17 38.94
CA ARG A 462 18.25 10.58 39.46
C ARG A 462 18.32 12.08 39.74
N ASP A 463 17.96 12.89 38.74
CA ASP A 463 17.99 14.35 38.81
C ASP A 463 17.04 14.95 37.76
N ARG A 464 15.77 15.12 38.16
CA ARG A 464 14.75 15.76 37.33
C ARG A 464 15.13 17.18 36.92
N ALA A 465 15.79 17.95 37.79
CA ALA A 465 16.13 19.34 37.51
C ALA A 465 17.18 19.42 36.40
N ALA A 466 18.24 18.61 36.49
CA ALA A 466 19.27 18.54 35.44
C ALA A 466 18.69 18.07 34.09
N LEU A 467 17.78 17.09 34.11
CA LEU A 467 17.10 16.63 32.90
C LEU A 467 16.20 17.74 32.30
N ALA A 468 15.45 18.47 33.14
CA ALA A 468 14.59 19.56 32.70
C ALA A 468 15.40 20.73 32.10
N GLU A 469 16.51 21.12 32.72
CA GLU A 469 17.44 22.13 32.19
C GLU A 469 17.96 21.74 30.80
N ALA A 470 18.31 20.46 30.59
CA ALA A 470 18.83 19.97 29.32
C ALA A 470 17.74 19.80 28.24
N LEU A 471 16.53 19.36 28.60
CA LEU A 471 15.40 19.18 27.67
C LEU A 471 14.83 20.52 27.16
N ARG A 472 14.86 21.57 28.00
CA ARG A 472 14.18 22.83 27.72
C ARG A 472 14.65 23.51 26.43
N PRO A 473 15.97 23.62 26.13
CA PRO A 473 16.44 24.15 24.84
C PRO A 473 16.07 23.26 23.64
N ALA A 474 16.12 21.93 23.80
CA ALA A 474 15.89 20.98 22.71
C ALA A 474 14.42 20.92 22.25
N LEU A 475 13.49 21.28 23.13
CA LEU A 475 12.06 21.33 22.86
C LEU A 475 11.50 22.76 22.86
N ALA A 476 12.35 23.79 22.81
CA ALA A 476 11.93 25.18 22.97
C ALA A 476 10.93 25.67 21.90
N ASP A 477 10.89 25.02 20.73
CA ASP A 477 9.96 25.31 19.63
C ASP A 477 8.58 24.63 19.78
N ARG A 478 8.38 23.81 20.82
CA ARG A 478 7.11 23.11 21.05
C ARG A 478 6.03 24.06 21.57
N TRP A 479 4.90 24.02 20.87
CA TRP A 479 3.72 24.83 21.19
C TRP A 479 3.20 24.62 22.63
N TRP A 480 3.40 23.45 23.23
CA TRP A 480 2.93 23.15 24.59
C TRP A 480 3.85 23.69 25.69
N LEU A 481 5.06 24.15 25.36
CA LEU A 481 5.97 24.85 26.29
C LEU A 481 5.83 26.37 26.26
N ASP A 482 5.24 26.92 25.20
CA ASP A 482 4.93 28.35 25.10
C ASP A 482 3.72 28.68 26.00
N PRO A 483 3.85 29.52 27.04
CA PRO A 483 2.77 29.87 27.96
C PRO A 483 1.51 30.42 27.26
N GLU A 484 1.66 31.12 26.13
CA GLU A 484 0.54 31.66 25.37
C GLU A 484 -0.18 30.58 24.54
N GLN A 485 0.57 29.58 24.07
CA GLN A 485 0.10 28.42 23.27
C GLN A 485 -0.19 27.16 24.09
N SER A 486 0.12 27.13 25.39
CA SER A 486 -0.18 26.02 26.28
C SER A 486 -1.65 26.05 26.77
N ARG A 487 -2.12 27.21 27.26
CA ARG A 487 -3.45 27.48 27.90
C ARG A 487 -4.79 27.13 27.22
N TYR A 488 -4.79 26.58 26.02
CA TYR A 488 -5.94 26.29 25.16
C TYR A 488 -5.74 24.95 24.35
N TYR A 489 -4.73 24.12 24.68
CA TYR A 489 -4.30 22.95 23.86
C TYR A 489 -3.58 21.87 24.66
N THR A 490 -3.11 22.16 25.88
CA THR A 490 -2.54 21.16 26.78
C THR A 490 -3.59 20.22 27.37
N GLN A 491 -4.77 20.08 26.74
CA GLN A 491 -5.73 19.09 27.20
C GLN A 491 -5.22 17.67 26.96
N GLU A 492 -4.45 17.44 25.89
CA GLU A 492 -3.92 16.11 25.55
C GLU A 492 -2.55 16.23 24.84
N LEU A 493 -1.55 15.49 25.35
CA LEU A 493 -0.27 15.28 24.66
C LEU A 493 -0.09 13.79 24.37
N PRO A 494 0.09 13.38 23.10
CA PRO A 494 0.30 11.98 22.77
C PRO A 494 1.76 11.54 23.02
N GLY A 495 1.95 10.29 23.44
CA GLY A 495 3.27 9.66 23.50
C GLY A 495 4.28 10.38 24.40
N LEU A 496 5.54 10.47 23.96
CA LEU A 496 6.64 11.03 24.77
C LEU A 496 6.47 12.50 25.13
N GLU A 497 5.70 13.27 24.34
CA GLU A 497 5.46 14.69 24.62
C GLU A 497 4.81 14.88 25.99
N HIS A 498 3.92 13.96 26.42
CA HIS A 498 3.32 14.00 27.74
C HIS A 498 4.36 13.87 28.85
N VAL A 499 5.24 12.88 28.74
CA VAL A 499 6.28 12.61 29.74
C VAL A 499 7.28 13.76 29.80
N ALA A 500 7.71 14.27 28.65
CA ALA A 500 8.62 15.42 28.56
C ALA A 500 7.99 16.69 29.15
N ALA A 501 6.70 16.93 28.92
CA ALA A 501 5.97 18.05 29.51
C ALA A 501 5.90 17.97 31.03
N CYS A 502 5.69 16.78 31.60
CA CYS A 502 5.75 16.56 33.03
C CYS A 502 7.16 16.77 33.60
N VAL A 503 8.22 16.35 32.90
CA VAL A 503 9.61 16.66 33.32
C VAL A 503 9.84 18.18 33.38
N LEU A 504 9.29 18.94 32.45
CA LEU A 504 9.49 20.39 32.29
C LEU A 504 8.56 21.28 33.13
N ASP A 505 7.80 20.71 34.07
CA ASP A 505 6.78 21.40 34.88
C ASP A 505 5.68 22.09 34.05
N ALA A 506 5.37 21.54 32.87
CA ALA A 506 4.32 22.00 31.97
C ALA A 506 3.27 20.90 31.70
N PRO A 507 2.73 20.21 32.72
CA PRO A 507 1.85 19.06 32.49
C PRO A 507 0.56 19.46 31.77
N PRO A 508 -0.03 18.53 31.01
CA PRO A 508 -1.35 18.74 30.43
C PRO A 508 -2.41 19.00 31.51
N THR A 509 -3.36 19.88 31.21
CA THR A 509 -4.45 20.28 32.12
C THR A 509 -5.69 19.39 31.99
N GLY A 510 -5.77 18.57 30.93
CA GLY A 510 -6.83 17.60 30.71
C GLY A 510 -6.38 16.16 31.00
N THR A 511 -7.35 15.30 31.30
CA THR A 511 -7.13 13.85 31.20
C THR A 511 -7.20 13.46 29.73
N PRO A 512 -6.19 12.77 29.19
CA PRO A 512 -6.23 12.35 27.80
C PRO A 512 -7.42 11.43 27.52
N ASP A 513 -8.27 11.84 26.58
CA ASP A 513 -9.36 11.04 26.06
C ASP A 513 -8.80 10.01 25.06
N PRO A 514 -9.10 8.71 25.20
CA PRO A 514 -8.81 7.73 24.14
C PRO A 514 -9.53 8.03 22.80
N ALA A 515 -10.40 9.04 22.74
CA ALA A 515 -11.28 9.36 21.61
C ALA A 515 -10.61 9.74 20.27
N LEU A 516 -9.28 9.82 20.19
CA LEU A 516 -8.60 10.00 18.89
C LEU A 516 -8.34 8.69 18.13
N VAL A 517 -8.63 7.53 18.73
CA VAL A 517 -8.50 6.24 18.04
C VAL A 517 -9.89 5.76 17.58
N SER A 518 -10.33 6.31 16.44
CA SER A 518 -11.42 5.81 15.60
C SER A 518 -12.85 5.84 16.18
N TRP A 519 -13.69 6.74 15.65
CA TRP A 519 -15.13 6.83 15.93
C TRP A 519 -15.96 5.77 15.18
N ARG A 520 -15.32 4.77 14.55
CA ARG A 520 -15.99 3.77 13.70
C ARG A 520 -15.37 2.38 13.88
N SER A 521 -16.16 1.45 14.42
CA SER A 521 -16.01 -0.02 14.44
C SER A 521 -15.44 -0.66 15.71
N ASP A 522 -15.85 -1.91 15.96
CA ASP A 522 -15.36 -2.85 16.98
C ASP A 522 -13.90 -3.32 16.74
N CYS A 523 -13.04 -2.49 16.13
CA CYS A 523 -11.66 -2.86 15.81
C CYS A 523 -10.75 -2.90 17.08
N HIS A 524 -9.59 -3.56 16.99
CA HIS A 524 -8.66 -3.77 18.10
C HIS A 524 -7.65 -2.63 18.30
N HIS A 525 -7.38 -1.82 17.27
CA HIS A 525 -6.43 -0.69 17.35
C HIS A 525 -6.70 0.31 18.48
N PRO A 526 -7.97 0.72 18.78
CA PRO A 526 -8.26 1.58 19.92
C PRO A 526 -7.85 0.99 21.27
N ALA A 527 -7.96 -0.34 21.43
CA ALA A 527 -7.58 -1.01 22.67
C ALA A 527 -6.05 -1.00 22.88
N ILE A 528 -5.28 -1.19 21.80
CA ILE A 528 -3.82 -1.10 21.81
C ILE A 528 -3.37 0.32 22.14
N GLY A 529 -3.96 1.31 21.46
CA GLY A 529 -3.68 2.72 21.73
C GLY A 529 -4.00 3.09 23.19
N ALA A 530 -5.11 2.62 23.74
CA ALA A 530 -5.50 2.87 25.13
C ALA A 530 -4.50 2.28 26.15
N ALA A 531 -3.98 1.08 25.92
CA ALA A 531 -2.98 0.45 26.79
C ALA A 531 -1.64 1.20 26.75
N THR A 532 -1.13 1.51 25.54
CA THR A 532 0.10 2.30 25.37
C THR A 532 -0.03 3.67 26.02
N HIS A 533 -1.17 4.34 25.81
CA HIS A 533 -1.43 5.66 26.38
C HIS A 533 -1.50 5.61 27.92
N ALA A 534 -2.14 4.60 28.50
CA ALA A 534 -2.23 4.42 29.94
C ALA A 534 -0.85 4.31 30.59
N ARG A 535 0.07 3.55 29.98
CA ARG A 535 1.46 3.41 30.45
C ARG A 535 2.22 4.73 30.38
N VAL A 536 2.09 5.47 29.28
CA VAL A 536 2.74 6.78 29.10
C VAL A 536 2.25 7.79 30.14
N ALA A 537 0.93 7.86 30.35
CA ALA A 537 0.32 8.75 31.34
C ALA A 537 0.76 8.40 32.76
N GLU A 538 0.82 7.11 33.11
CA GLU A 538 1.30 6.66 34.42
C GLU A 538 2.79 6.98 34.62
N ALA A 539 3.63 6.82 33.59
CA ALA A 539 5.03 7.23 33.67
C ALA A 539 5.18 8.75 33.91
N ALA A 540 4.38 9.56 33.21
CA ALA A 540 4.36 11.01 33.37
C ALA A 540 3.91 11.41 34.80
N GLU A 541 2.86 10.78 35.33
CA GLU A 541 2.39 10.97 36.71
C GLU A 541 3.47 10.59 37.74
N ARG A 542 4.14 9.46 37.55
CA ARG A 542 5.20 8.98 38.46
C ARG A 542 6.38 9.94 38.51
N ILE A 543 6.79 10.52 37.38
CA ILE A 543 7.86 11.53 37.35
C ILE A 543 7.50 12.76 38.20
N ALA A 544 6.24 13.21 38.16
CA ALA A 544 5.82 14.41 38.88
C ALA A 544 5.57 14.19 40.38
N SER A 545 5.21 12.97 40.79
CA SER A 545 4.73 12.67 42.15
C SER A 545 5.67 11.76 42.93
N ARG A 546 5.79 10.49 42.53
CA ARG A 546 6.61 9.45 43.17
C ARG A 546 7.45 8.74 42.11
N PRO A 547 8.65 9.28 41.78
CA PRO A 547 9.50 8.74 40.73
C PRO A 547 9.88 7.28 40.96
N VAL A 548 9.93 6.51 39.87
CA VAL A 548 10.35 5.11 39.87
C VAL A 548 11.74 4.98 39.22
N PRO A 549 12.57 4.00 39.64
CA PRO A 549 13.98 3.95 39.23
C PRO A 549 14.19 3.65 37.74
N PHE A 550 13.29 2.88 37.13
CA PHE A 550 13.27 2.51 35.71
C PHE A 550 11.96 1.79 35.37
N LEU A 551 11.61 1.61 34.09
CA LEU A 551 10.38 0.92 33.70
C LEU A 551 10.57 -0.61 33.71
N LEU A 552 9.57 -1.33 34.20
CA LEU A 552 9.48 -2.78 34.20
C LEU A 552 9.16 -3.33 32.81
N ALA A 553 8.37 -2.63 32.00
CA ALA A 553 7.92 -3.11 30.69
C ALA A 553 8.88 -2.85 29.53
N THR A 554 10.00 -2.18 29.75
CA THR A 554 11.00 -1.92 28.70
C THR A 554 11.44 -3.26 28.10
N PRO A 555 11.25 -3.50 26.79
CA PRO A 555 11.49 -4.81 26.22
C PRO A 555 12.98 -5.17 26.25
N THR A 556 13.29 -6.46 26.12
CA THR A 556 14.68 -6.94 26.03
C THR A 556 15.13 -7.12 24.58
N VAL A 557 14.18 -7.21 23.65
CA VAL A 557 14.40 -7.36 22.22
C VAL A 557 13.49 -6.40 21.44
N GLU A 558 13.87 -6.08 20.21
CA GLU A 558 13.16 -5.10 19.37
C GLU A 558 11.70 -5.47 19.04
N THR A 559 11.34 -6.76 19.11
CA THR A 559 9.96 -7.25 18.89
C THR A 559 8.99 -6.83 20.00
N GLY A 560 9.50 -6.25 21.09
CA GLY A 560 8.73 -5.90 22.28
C GLY A 560 8.68 -7.00 23.33
N SER A 561 9.23 -8.20 23.07
CA SER A 561 9.28 -9.28 24.07
C SER A 561 10.23 -8.94 25.21
N LEU A 562 9.91 -9.46 26.40
CA LEU A 562 10.63 -9.25 27.64
C LEU A 562 11.10 -10.58 28.23
N ASP A 563 12.40 -10.71 28.48
CA ASP A 563 12.95 -11.90 29.13
C ASP A 563 12.42 -12.03 30.59
N PRO A 564 11.90 -13.21 30.98
CA PRO A 564 11.31 -13.44 32.29
C PRO A 564 12.30 -13.27 33.43
N ARG A 565 13.57 -13.68 33.28
CA ARG A 565 14.59 -13.49 34.31
C ARG A 565 14.99 -12.04 34.46
N VAL A 566 15.01 -11.28 33.35
CA VAL A 566 15.21 -9.82 33.40
C VAL A 566 14.07 -9.15 34.18
N LEU A 567 12.81 -9.56 33.97
CA LEU A 567 11.69 -9.01 34.74
C LEU A 567 11.77 -9.39 36.23
N VAL A 568 12.15 -10.62 36.57
CA VAL A 568 12.42 -11.04 37.96
C VAL A 568 13.50 -10.15 38.59
N ALA A 569 14.62 -9.93 37.91
CA ALA A 569 15.70 -9.08 38.39
C ALA A 569 15.26 -7.62 38.60
N ARG A 570 14.44 -7.09 37.68
CA ARG A 570 13.86 -5.75 37.81
C ARG A 570 12.94 -5.63 39.03
N LEU A 571 12.09 -6.63 39.27
CA LEU A 571 11.21 -6.66 40.44
C LEU A 571 11.98 -6.83 41.76
N ALA A 572 13.04 -7.65 41.78
CA ALA A 572 13.93 -7.78 42.94
C ALA A 572 14.59 -6.44 43.29
N GLU A 573 15.06 -5.71 42.28
CA GLU A 573 15.68 -4.40 42.45
C GLU A 573 14.68 -3.34 42.94
N TYR A 574 13.43 -3.37 42.45
CA TYR A 574 12.34 -2.57 43.01
C TYR A 574 12.13 -2.85 44.50
N GLY A 575 12.12 -4.12 44.90
CA GLY A 575 12.02 -4.53 46.31
C GLY A 575 13.19 -4.01 47.15
N ARG A 576 14.42 -4.10 46.63
CA ARG A 576 15.64 -3.57 47.29
C ARG A 576 15.58 -2.05 47.49
N LEU A 577 15.02 -1.33 46.53
CA LEU A 577 14.88 0.13 46.55
C LEU A 577 13.62 0.62 47.28
N GLY A 578 12.74 -0.29 47.74
CA GLY A 578 11.46 0.07 48.35
C GLY A 578 10.50 0.79 47.40
N ALA A 579 10.63 0.53 46.10
CA ALA A 579 9.80 1.12 45.05
C ALA A 579 8.61 0.21 44.72
N ASP A 580 7.42 0.80 44.62
CA ASP A 580 6.20 0.08 44.24
C ASP A 580 6.02 0.11 42.71
N PRO A 581 5.86 -1.06 42.05
CA PRO A 581 5.55 -1.15 40.62
C PRO A 581 4.35 -0.28 40.23
N ALA A 582 4.48 0.41 39.10
CA ALA A 582 3.38 1.18 38.53
C ALA A 582 2.38 0.21 37.84
N PRO A 583 1.07 0.26 38.15
CA PRO A 583 0.10 -0.73 37.66
C PRO A 583 0.03 -0.92 36.13
N ALA A 584 0.03 0.15 35.33
CA ALA A 584 -0.02 0.08 33.88
C ALA A 584 1.31 -0.42 33.28
N ASP A 585 2.44 0.00 33.85
CA ASP A 585 3.75 -0.51 33.44
C ASP A 585 3.93 -1.99 33.80
N LEU A 586 3.52 -2.43 35.00
CA LEU A 586 3.53 -3.85 35.36
C LEU A 586 2.58 -4.67 34.46
N ALA A 587 1.38 -4.16 34.17
CA ALA A 587 0.45 -4.79 33.24
C ALA A 587 1.07 -4.99 31.85
N GLN A 588 1.72 -3.95 31.31
CA GLN A 588 2.42 -4.05 30.03
C GLN A 588 3.61 -5.03 30.10
N ALA A 589 4.35 -5.06 31.21
CA ALA A 589 5.46 -6.00 31.43
C ALA A 589 4.97 -7.46 31.40
N LEU A 590 3.83 -7.74 32.04
CA LEU A 590 3.20 -9.07 31.99
C LEU A 590 2.77 -9.42 30.56
N LEU A 591 2.13 -8.52 29.82
CA LEU A 591 1.78 -8.81 28.41
C LEU A 591 3.01 -9.14 27.55
N ARG A 592 4.15 -8.50 27.82
CA ARG A 592 5.41 -8.68 27.06
C ARG A 592 6.26 -9.87 27.47
N VAL A 593 6.14 -10.36 28.71
CA VAL A 593 7.08 -11.36 29.24
C VAL A 593 6.96 -12.70 28.53
N ARG A 594 8.05 -13.25 28.01
CA ARG A 594 8.05 -14.58 27.37
C ARG A 594 7.52 -15.63 28.34
N ARG A 595 6.59 -16.46 27.86
CA ARG A 595 5.90 -17.48 28.66
C ARG A 595 6.83 -18.67 28.94
N ASP A 596 7.61 -18.56 30.01
CA ASP A 596 8.58 -19.57 30.44
C ASP A 596 8.26 -20.07 31.85
N ALA A 597 7.62 -21.24 31.92
CA ALA A 597 7.22 -21.84 33.19
C ALA A 597 8.41 -22.21 34.10
N SER A 598 9.63 -22.32 33.55
CA SER A 598 10.82 -22.67 34.35
C SER A 598 11.22 -21.55 35.33
N VAL A 599 10.79 -20.31 35.08
CA VAL A 599 11.12 -19.13 35.90
C VAL A 599 10.07 -18.88 37.00
N VAL A 600 8.98 -19.65 37.04
CA VAL A 600 7.92 -19.54 38.07
C VAL A 600 8.48 -19.60 39.51
N PRO A 601 9.39 -20.54 39.87
CA PRO A 601 9.95 -20.59 41.22
C PRO A 601 10.78 -19.34 41.57
N GLU A 602 11.53 -18.81 40.61
CA GLU A 602 12.35 -17.58 40.79
C GLU A 602 11.44 -16.37 41.04
N ALA A 603 10.34 -16.24 40.29
CA ALA A 603 9.37 -15.16 40.45
C ALA A 603 8.63 -15.23 41.79
N ALA A 604 8.21 -16.43 42.22
CA ALA A 604 7.55 -16.65 43.50
C ALA A 604 8.48 -16.39 44.70
N ALA A 605 9.78 -16.71 44.56
CA ALA A 605 10.77 -16.50 45.61
C ALA A 605 11.01 -15.02 45.97
N LEU A 606 10.55 -14.08 45.13
CA LEU A 606 10.59 -12.65 45.45
C LEU A 606 9.74 -12.30 46.69
N GLY A 607 8.70 -13.08 46.99
CA GLY A 607 7.84 -12.85 48.16
C GLY A 607 7.09 -11.52 48.14
N THR A 608 6.82 -10.98 46.96
CA THR A 608 6.09 -9.72 46.76
C THR A 608 4.82 -9.95 45.94
N PRO A 609 3.77 -9.11 46.08
CA PRO A 609 2.56 -9.23 45.27
C PRO A 609 2.81 -9.17 43.76
N ALA A 610 3.81 -8.41 43.32
CA ALA A 610 4.18 -8.35 41.91
C ALA A 610 4.90 -9.63 41.43
N GLY A 611 5.72 -10.24 42.30
CA GLY A 611 6.33 -11.55 42.05
C GLY A 611 5.29 -12.68 41.93
N ASP A 612 4.29 -12.69 42.82
CA ASP A 612 3.18 -13.66 42.78
C ASP A 612 2.35 -13.52 41.49
N ARG A 613 2.08 -12.27 41.07
CA ARG A 613 1.40 -12.01 39.79
C ARG A 613 2.22 -12.48 38.60
N LEU A 614 3.52 -12.23 38.60
CA LEU A 614 4.41 -12.73 37.54
C LEU A 614 4.43 -14.26 37.51
N ALA A 615 4.57 -14.92 38.66
CA ALA A 615 4.56 -16.38 38.77
C ALA A 615 3.24 -16.98 38.25
N ALA A 616 2.10 -16.41 38.62
CA ALA A 616 0.79 -16.83 38.12
C ALA A 616 0.66 -16.65 36.60
N TRP A 617 1.18 -15.53 36.09
CA TRP A 617 1.11 -15.16 34.68
C TRP A 617 2.04 -16.00 33.78
N LEU A 618 3.21 -16.39 34.28
CA LEU A 618 4.08 -17.36 33.59
C LEU A 618 3.48 -18.77 33.53
N GLY A 619 2.49 -19.07 34.38
CA GLY A 619 1.71 -20.30 34.40
C GLY A 619 0.35 -20.16 33.69
N GLU A 620 -0.69 -20.66 34.34
CA GLU A 620 -2.06 -20.73 33.78
C GLU A 620 -2.66 -19.36 33.45
N ALA A 621 -2.32 -18.31 34.22
CA ALA A 621 -3.02 -17.04 34.14
C ALA A 621 -2.68 -16.24 32.86
N GLY A 622 -1.52 -16.49 32.26
CA GLY A 622 -1.05 -15.86 31.02
C GLY A 622 -1.18 -16.74 29.78
N ARG A 623 -1.98 -17.81 29.83
CA ARG A 623 -2.25 -18.66 28.64
C ARG A 623 -2.83 -17.84 27.48
N PRO A 624 -2.48 -18.18 26.23
CA PRO A 624 -3.08 -17.56 25.06
C PRO A 624 -4.61 -17.67 25.07
N VAL A 625 -5.27 -16.66 24.51
CA VAL A 625 -6.73 -16.67 24.39
C VAL A 625 -7.20 -17.81 23.50
N ALA A 626 -8.31 -18.44 23.88
CA ALA A 626 -8.97 -19.41 23.01
C ALA A 626 -9.51 -18.69 21.76
N VAL A 627 -9.21 -19.27 20.60
CA VAL A 627 -9.71 -18.82 19.30
C VAL A 627 -10.73 -19.83 18.78
N THR A 628 -11.93 -19.35 18.45
CA THR A 628 -13.00 -20.18 17.90
C THR A 628 -13.17 -19.88 16.42
N ARG A 629 -13.08 -20.92 15.60
CA ARG A 629 -13.28 -20.85 14.16
C ARG A 629 -14.75 -21.03 13.80
N ARG A 630 -15.26 -20.20 12.87
CA ARG A 630 -16.57 -20.38 12.25
C ARG A 630 -16.57 -19.92 10.78
N THR A 631 -17.57 -20.37 10.03
CA THR A 631 -17.83 -19.89 8.67
C THR A 631 -18.90 -18.81 8.71
N ALA A 632 -18.55 -17.58 8.33
CA ALA A 632 -19.49 -16.49 8.16
C ALA A 632 -20.24 -16.64 6.81
N PRO A 633 -21.56 -16.39 6.77
CA PRO A 633 -22.33 -16.46 5.53
C PRO A 633 -21.94 -15.33 4.57
N ALA A 634 -22.30 -15.49 3.30
CA ALA A 634 -22.16 -14.43 2.31
C ALA A 634 -23.09 -13.25 2.65
N VAL A 635 -22.61 -12.02 2.43
CA VAL A 635 -23.33 -10.78 2.74
C VAL A 635 -23.39 -9.91 1.49
N GLU A 636 -24.60 -9.49 1.12
CA GLU A 636 -24.84 -8.54 0.03
C GLU A 636 -24.93 -7.11 0.59
N HIS A 637 -24.14 -6.19 0.04
CA HIS A 637 -24.08 -4.80 0.52
C HIS A 637 -25.13 -3.92 -0.17
N ARG A 638 -25.76 -3.01 0.59
CA ARG A 638 -26.83 -2.10 0.12
C ARG A 638 -26.45 -1.25 -1.11
N TRP A 639 -25.17 -1.00 -1.34
CA TRP A 639 -24.66 -0.14 -2.42
C TRP A 639 -24.00 -0.94 -3.56
N GLY A 640 -24.29 -2.25 -3.65
CA GLY A 640 -23.70 -3.17 -4.62
C GLY A 640 -22.44 -3.86 -4.09
N GLY A 641 -22.25 -5.13 -4.50
CA GLY A 641 -21.13 -5.99 -4.11
C GLY A 641 -21.54 -7.08 -3.11
N VAL A 642 -20.95 -8.27 -3.29
CA VAL A 642 -21.18 -9.44 -2.43
C VAL A 642 -19.87 -9.80 -1.75
N THR A 643 -19.87 -9.85 -0.41
CA THR A 643 -18.80 -10.51 0.33
C THR A 643 -19.13 -12.00 0.39
N PRO A 644 -18.27 -12.90 -0.12
CA PRO A 644 -18.54 -14.33 -0.11
C PRO A 644 -18.54 -14.90 1.31
N ALA A 645 -19.07 -16.11 1.44
CA ALA A 645 -18.89 -16.90 2.66
C ALA A 645 -17.40 -17.10 2.91
N ARG A 646 -16.98 -17.01 4.17
CA ARG A 646 -15.55 -16.98 4.53
C ARG A 646 -15.31 -17.44 5.94
N LEU A 647 -14.08 -17.84 6.21
CA LEU A 647 -13.64 -18.19 7.55
C LEU A 647 -13.38 -16.95 8.38
N VAL A 648 -13.82 -17.00 9.63
CA VAL A 648 -13.59 -15.95 10.62
C VAL A 648 -13.25 -16.56 11.97
N LEU A 649 -12.54 -15.79 12.79
CA LEU A 649 -12.00 -16.22 14.07
C LEU A 649 -12.51 -15.31 15.18
N ASP A 650 -13.28 -15.87 16.10
CA ASP A 650 -13.69 -15.17 17.32
C ASP A 650 -12.68 -15.45 18.43
N THR A 651 -12.44 -14.47 19.31
CA THR A 651 -11.54 -14.60 20.46
C THR A 651 -12.32 -14.54 21.76
N ALA A 652 -12.02 -15.45 22.69
CA ALA A 652 -12.66 -15.48 24.00
C ALA A 652 -12.20 -14.31 24.90
N GLN A 653 -12.88 -14.13 26.04
CA GLN A 653 -12.45 -13.13 27.02
C GLN A 653 -11.27 -13.65 27.85
N ARG A 654 -10.24 -12.83 28.08
CA ARG A 654 -9.16 -13.12 29.05
C ARG A 654 -9.57 -12.65 30.45
N THR A 655 -10.12 -13.57 31.24
CA THR A 655 -10.66 -13.27 32.57
C THR A 655 -9.63 -12.69 33.54
N THR A 656 -8.39 -13.19 33.52
CA THR A 656 -7.28 -12.68 34.35
C THR A 656 -7.04 -11.19 34.11
N VAL A 657 -6.97 -10.77 32.84
CA VAL A 657 -6.71 -9.35 32.49
C VAL A 657 -7.87 -8.46 32.95
N VAL A 658 -9.11 -8.87 32.72
CA VAL A 658 -10.29 -8.10 33.18
C VAL A 658 -10.34 -7.97 34.71
N ARG A 659 -9.87 -8.99 35.45
CA ARG A 659 -9.90 -8.99 36.92
C ARG A 659 -8.74 -8.23 37.55
N GLU A 660 -7.53 -8.34 36.99
CA GLU A 660 -6.30 -7.96 37.68
C GLU A 660 -5.53 -6.78 37.04
N PHE A 661 -5.87 -6.41 35.80
CA PHE A 661 -5.17 -5.34 35.09
C PHE A 661 -5.94 -4.01 35.22
N PRO A 662 -5.28 -2.85 35.02
CA PRO A 662 -5.95 -1.56 35.01
C PRO A 662 -7.05 -1.50 33.94
N HIS A 663 -8.08 -0.68 34.17
CA HIS A 663 -9.28 -0.61 33.31
C HIS A 663 -8.98 -0.35 31.84
N ARG A 664 -7.94 0.44 31.54
CA ARG A 664 -7.51 0.75 30.17
C ARG A 664 -7.01 -0.49 29.39
N PHE A 665 -6.61 -1.56 30.07
CA PHE A 665 -6.19 -2.82 29.45
C PHE A 665 -7.35 -3.79 29.24
N HIS A 666 -8.53 -3.55 29.84
CA HIS A 666 -9.67 -4.47 29.75
C HIS A 666 -10.16 -4.65 28.31
N GLU A 667 -10.06 -3.62 27.48
CA GLU A 667 -10.41 -3.69 26.05
C GLU A 667 -9.56 -4.69 25.26
N LEU A 668 -8.30 -4.93 25.67
CA LEU A 668 -7.45 -5.95 25.05
C LEU A 668 -7.93 -7.38 25.40
N ALA A 669 -8.69 -7.51 26.47
CA ALA A 669 -9.12 -8.78 27.03
C ALA A 669 -10.58 -9.13 26.74
N LYS A 670 -11.37 -8.22 26.19
CA LYS A 670 -12.77 -8.47 25.84
C LYS A 670 -12.87 -9.56 24.78
N ALA A 671 -13.91 -10.38 24.89
CA ALA A 671 -14.28 -11.28 23.81
C ALA A 671 -14.57 -10.48 22.54
N ARG A 672 -14.09 -10.96 21.39
CA ARG A 672 -14.33 -10.32 20.10
C ARG A 672 -14.93 -11.31 19.13
N THR A 673 -16.07 -10.92 18.57
CA THR A 673 -16.64 -11.56 17.40
C THR A 673 -16.04 -10.89 16.16
N ALA A 674 -15.48 -11.67 15.25
CA ALA A 674 -14.92 -11.14 14.01
C ALA A 674 -16.00 -10.40 13.20
N THR A 675 -15.71 -9.14 12.86
CA THR A 675 -16.55 -8.27 12.03
C THR A 675 -15.96 -8.11 10.62
N ASP A 676 -16.79 -7.60 9.70
CA ASP A 676 -16.49 -7.59 8.26
C ASP A 676 -15.37 -6.62 7.85
N ARG A 677 -15.05 -5.59 8.65
CA ARG A 677 -14.09 -4.54 8.26
C ARG A 677 -13.41 -3.95 9.49
N CYS A 678 -12.07 -3.95 9.49
CA CYS A 678 -11.31 -2.94 10.21
C CYS A 678 -10.89 -1.85 9.22
N TRP A 679 -11.18 -0.59 9.56
CA TRP A 679 -10.87 0.58 8.73
C TRP A 679 -9.55 1.25 9.11
N ASP A 680 -8.98 0.83 10.24
CA ASP A 680 -7.76 1.36 10.81
C ASP A 680 -6.66 0.32 10.55
N GLY A 681 -5.64 0.72 9.82
CA GLY A 681 -4.42 -0.05 9.63
C GLY A 681 -3.32 0.95 9.34
N ARG A 682 -2.23 0.89 10.12
CA ARG A 682 -0.95 1.59 9.84
C ARG A 682 0.16 1.41 10.88
N ASP A 683 -0.05 0.70 12.00
CA ASP A 683 1.01 0.49 13.01
C ASP A 683 1.06 -0.94 13.57
N ASP A 684 1.30 -1.89 12.68
CA ASP A 684 1.43 -3.32 13.02
C ASP A 684 2.59 -3.58 13.99
N THR A 685 3.65 -2.77 13.90
CA THR A 685 4.84 -2.86 14.77
C THR A 685 4.52 -2.54 16.23
N SER A 686 3.81 -1.44 16.50
CA SER A 686 3.42 -1.11 17.88
C SER A 686 2.41 -2.10 18.43
N MET A 687 1.49 -2.60 17.60
CA MET A 687 0.54 -3.66 18.00
C MET A 687 1.29 -4.89 18.52
N ILE A 688 2.25 -5.39 17.76
CA ILE A 688 3.02 -6.59 18.13
C ILE A 688 3.88 -6.29 19.36
N ALA A 689 4.47 -5.10 19.46
CA ALA A 689 5.23 -4.72 20.64
C ALA A 689 4.41 -4.61 21.93
N VAL A 690 3.08 -4.41 21.84
CA VAL A 690 2.19 -4.43 23.01
C VAL A 690 1.85 -5.86 23.43
N LEU A 691 1.74 -6.79 22.48
CA LEU A 691 1.31 -8.19 22.68
C LEU A 691 2.26 -9.20 21.98
N PRO A 692 3.58 -9.18 22.29
CA PRO A 692 4.58 -9.91 21.50
C PRO A 692 4.50 -11.44 21.67
N GLU A 693 3.86 -11.92 22.73
CA GLU A 693 3.71 -13.36 23.05
C GLU A 693 2.33 -13.90 22.66
N ASP A 694 1.50 -13.10 22.00
CA ASP A 694 0.09 -13.38 21.73
C ASP A 694 -0.23 -13.43 20.23
N ARG A 695 0.72 -13.94 19.42
CA ARG A 695 0.61 -13.96 17.95
C ARG A 695 -0.65 -14.65 17.42
N GLU A 696 -1.19 -15.65 18.12
CA GLU A 696 -2.48 -16.28 17.75
C GLU A 696 -3.68 -15.34 17.88
N ALA A 697 -3.73 -14.55 18.96
CA ALA A 697 -4.80 -13.58 19.16
C ALA A 697 -4.71 -12.47 18.11
N LEU A 698 -3.51 -11.97 17.87
CA LEU A 698 -3.24 -10.95 16.87
C LEU A 698 -3.55 -11.46 15.45
N ALA A 699 -3.17 -12.68 15.10
CA ALA A 699 -3.52 -13.30 13.82
C ALA A 699 -5.04 -13.39 13.61
N ALA A 700 -5.79 -13.77 14.66
CA ALA A 700 -7.25 -13.77 14.61
C ALA A 700 -7.82 -12.35 14.39
N TRP A 701 -7.23 -11.34 15.01
CA TRP A 701 -7.63 -9.94 14.87
C TRP A 701 -7.25 -9.32 13.52
N CYS A 702 -6.15 -9.77 12.91
CA CYS A 702 -5.68 -9.34 11.59
C CYS A 702 -6.40 -10.06 10.43
N LEU A 703 -6.95 -11.26 10.66
CA LEU A 703 -7.58 -12.08 9.60
C LEU A 703 -8.63 -11.32 8.76
N PRO A 704 -9.50 -10.44 9.31
CA PRO A 704 -10.43 -9.66 8.49
C PRO A 704 -9.73 -8.77 7.45
N VAL A 705 -8.60 -8.15 7.82
CA VAL A 705 -7.80 -7.29 6.92
C VAL A 705 -7.12 -8.14 5.83
N VAL A 706 -6.50 -9.26 6.22
CA VAL A 706 -5.87 -10.20 5.28
C VAL A 706 -6.91 -10.76 4.30
N THR A 707 -8.10 -11.11 4.80
CA THR A 707 -9.21 -11.59 3.98
C THR A 707 -9.69 -10.52 3.00
N ALA A 708 -9.75 -9.24 3.43
CA ALA A 708 -10.06 -8.13 2.55
C ALA A 708 -9.01 -7.98 1.42
N GLY A 709 -7.74 -8.32 1.66
CA GLY A 709 -6.69 -8.38 0.64
C GLY A 709 -6.86 -9.51 -0.38
N ALA A 710 -7.41 -10.65 0.05
CA ALA A 710 -7.71 -11.77 -0.85
C ALA A 710 -8.95 -11.53 -1.72
N VAL A 711 -10.00 -10.94 -1.13
CA VAL A 711 -11.32 -10.78 -1.76
C VAL A 711 -11.48 -9.43 -2.47
N ASN A 712 -11.01 -8.33 -1.87
CA ASN A 712 -11.22 -6.96 -2.35
C ASN A 712 -9.94 -6.38 -3.00
N GLU A 713 -9.91 -5.06 -3.25
CA GLU A 713 -8.73 -4.33 -3.76
C GLU A 713 -7.93 -3.65 -2.63
N ALA A 714 -7.95 -4.23 -1.43
CA ALA A 714 -7.17 -3.73 -0.30
C ALA A 714 -5.68 -4.05 -0.49
N ARG A 715 -4.81 -3.08 -0.27
CA ARG A 715 -3.33 -3.19 -0.32
C ARG A 715 -2.76 -3.20 1.10
N GLU A 716 -1.54 -3.70 1.23
CA GLU A 716 -0.80 -3.80 2.50
C GLU A 716 -1.55 -4.65 3.54
N SER A 717 -2.41 -5.54 3.03
CA SER A 717 -3.32 -6.35 3.84
C SER A 717 -2.61 -7.46 4.62
N ALA A 718 -1.40 -7.82 4.17
CA ALA A 718 -0.57 -8.87 4.75
C ALA A 718 0.68 -8.31 5.46
N ALA A 719 0.74 -6.99 5.70
CA ALA A 719 1.89 -6.31 6.33
C ALA A 719 2.27 -6.90 7.70
N ALA A 720 1.27 -7.29 8.50
CA ALA A 720 1.51 -7.90 9.80
C ALA A 720 2.05 -9.34 9.76
N LEU A 721 1.88 -10.10 8.66
CA LEU A 721 2.14 -11.55 8.67
C LEU A 721 3.61 -11.91 8.94
N PRO A 722 4.63 -11.28 8.31
CA PRO A 722 6.03 -11.58 8.63
C PRO A 722 6.38 -11.24 10.09
N LEU A 723 5.83 -10.14 10.60
CA LEU A 723 6.06 -9.71 11.99
C LEU A 723 5.40 -10.68 12.98
N LEU A 724 4.21 -11.20 12.68
CA LEU A 724 3.53 -12.21 13.48
C LEU A 724 4.24 -13.57 13.46
N ALA A 725 4.82 -13.96 12.32
CA ALA A 725 5.62 -15.17 12.22
C ALA A 725 6.86 -15.08 13.12
N ALA A 726 7.53 -13.92 13.13
CA ALA A 726 8.70 -13.67 13.99
C ALA A 726 8.36 -13.39 15.47
N ALA A 727 7.09 -13.16 15.81
CA ALA A 727 6.65 -12.90 17.19
C ALA A 727 6.63 -14.18 18.04
N GLY A 728 6.56 -14.00 19.37
CA GLY A 728 6.50 -15.10 20.35
C GLY A 728 5.09 -15.68 20.52
N GLY A 729 4.99 -16.68 21.41
CA GLY A 729 3.77 -17.47 21.64
C GLY A 729 3.63 -18.66 20.69
N PRO A 730 2.53 -19.44 20.75
CA PRO A 730 2.36 -20.61 19.89
C PRO A 730 2.06 -20.22 18.43
N ALA A 731 2.58 -20.96 17.45
CA ALA A 731 2.17 -20.89 16.05
C ALA A 731 0.98 -21.83 15.84
N GLY A 732 -0.22 -21.31 16.10
CA GLY A 732 -1.41 -22.14 16.21
C GLY A 732 -2.36 -22.02 15.02
N PRO A 733 -3.62 -22.43 15.24
CA PRO A 733 -4.66 -22.37 14.25
C PRO A 733 -4.91 -21.04 13.54
N ALA A 734 -4.82 -19.94 14.27
CA ALA A 734 -5.17 -18.62 13.76
C ALA A 734 -4.09 -18.09 12.81
N LEU A 735 -2.82 -18.23 13.19
CA LEU A 735 -1.68 -17.80 12.39
C LEU A 735 -1.61 -18.54 11.07
N HIS A 736 -1.71 -19.87 11.09
CA HIS A 736 -1.70 -20.69 9.87
C HIS A 736 -2.84 -20.31 8.91
N LEU A 737 -4.05 -20.04 9.43
CA LEU A 737 -5.17 -19.61 8.61
C LEU A 737 -4.94 -18.21 8.02
N ALA A 738 -4.36 -17.28 8.78
CA ALA A 738 -4.02 -15.94 8.30
C ALA A 738 -2.97 -16.00 7.19
N VAL A 739 -1.91 -16.81 7.36
CA VAL A 739 -0.89 -17.06 6.32
C VAL A 739 -1.52 -17.70 5.08
N ALA A 740 -2.33 -18.75 5.24
CA ALA A 740 -3.04 -19.40 4.15
C ALA A 740 -3.93 -18.42 3.35
N THR A 741 -4.61 -17.51 4.05
CA THR A 741 -5.42 -16.46 3.42
C THR A 741 -4.56 -15.45 2.67
N GLY A 742 -3.43 -15.03 3.25
CA GLY A 742 -2.46 -14.11 2.65
C GLY A 742 -1.83 -14.65 1.36
N LEU A 743 -1.59 -15.96 1.26
CA LEU A 743 -1.09 -16.61 0.03
C LEU A 743 -2.06 -16.44 -1.15
N GLY A 744 -3.35 -16.14 -0.89
CA GLY A 744 -4.35 -15.84 -1.91
C GLY A 744 -4.58 -14.36 -2.22
N ALA A 745 -3.77 -13.46 -1.63
CA ALA A 745 -3.92 -12.02 -1.78
C ALA A 745 -3.92 -11.56 -3.25
N ARG A 746 -4.72 -10.54 -3.56
CA ARG A 746 -4.84 -10.01 -4.92
C ARG A 746 -3.55 -9.34 -5.40
N HIS A 747 -2.85 -8.65 -4.50
CA HIS A 747 -1.60 -7.95 -4.80
C HIS A 747 -0.38 -8.86 -4.57
N ALA A 748 0.59 -8.79 -5.48
CA ALA A 748 1.79 -9.64 -5.42
C ALA A 748 2.65 -9.37 -4.18
N GLU A 749 2.80 -8.11 -3.78
CA GLU A 749 3.52 -7.72 -2.55
C GLU A 749 2.94 -8.37 -1.29
N ASP A 750 1.61 -8.45 -1.18
CA ASP A 750 0.96 -9.09 -0.03
C ASP A 750 1.12 -10.62 -0.07
N ARG A 751 1.16 -11.23 -1.26
CA ARG A 751 1.49 -12.66 -1.41
C ARG A 751 2.93 -12.94 -0.99
N LEU A 752 3.88 -12.09 -1.36
CA LEU A 752 5.28 -12.20 -0.94
C LEU A 752 5.42 -12.15 0.57
N ARG A 753 4.75 -11.21 1.25
CA ARG A 753 4.73 -11.15 2.72
C ARG A 753 4.18 -12.43 3.37
N ALA A 754 3.16 -13.03 2.77
CA ALA A 754 2.65 -14.33 3.25
C ALA A 754 3.63 -15.48 3.01
N VAL A 755 4.39 -15.45 1.90
CA VAL A 755 5.49 -16.39 1.63
C VAL A 755 6.62 -16.22 2.66
N ASP A 756 7.02 -14.98 2.97
CA ASP A 756 8.05 -14.70 3.97
C ASP A 756 7.63 -15.20 5.37
N ALA A 757 6.36 -15.00 5.74
CA ALA A 757 5.81 -15.51 6.98
C ALA A 757 5.84 -17.05 7.04
N LEU A 758 5.45 -17.73 5.95
CA LEU A 758 5.50 -19.19 5.86
C LEU A 758 6.94 -19.71 5.97
N LEU A 759 7.88 -19.11 5.24
CA LEU A 759 9.29 -19.48 5.28
C LEU A 759 9.91 -19.26 6.67
N THR A 760 9.51 -18.19 7.36
CA THR A 760 9.94 -17.92 8.74
C THR A 760 9.45 -19.02 9.68
N LEU A 761 8.18 -19.40 9.61
CA LEU A 761 7.62 -20.51 10.41
C LEU A 761 8.29 -21.85 10.08
N ALA A 762 8.60 -22.10 8.80
CA ALA A 762 9.31 -23.31 8.39
C ALA A 762 10.74 -23.36 8.96
N ALA A 763 11.46 -22.24 8.89
CA ALA A 763 12.81 -22.13 9.43
C ALA A 763 12.83 -22.32 10.96
N GLN A 764 11.76 -21.91 11.66
CA GLN A 764 11.56 -22.07 13.10
C GLN A 764 11.08 -23.47 13.52
N ASP A 765 10.80 -24.38 12.59
CA ASP A 765 10.16 -25.69 12.85
C ASP A 765 8.78 -25.55 13.53
N GLU A 766 8.08 -24.45 13.23
CA GLU A 766 6.76 -24.11 13.79
C GLU A 766 5.64 -24.19 12.75
N LEU A 767 5.97 -24.54 11.50
CA LEU A 767 5.01 -24.68 10.40
C LEU A 767 4.31 -26.04 10.43
N ASP A 768 3.01 -26.03 10.70
CA ASP A 768 2.11 -27.15 10.41
C ASP A 768 1.64 -27.10 8.95
N ALA A 769 2.47 -27.67 8.06
CA ALA A 769 2.22 -27.69 6.62
C ALA A 769 0.92 -28.43 6.24
N VAL A 770 0.57 -29.49 6.98
CA VAL A 770 -0.66 -30.26 6.73
C VAL A 770 -1.88 -29.41 7.02
N ARG A 771 -1.89 -28.77 8.19
CA ARG A 771 -2.99 -27.89 8.59
C ARG A 771 -3.13 -26.69 7.66
N LEU A 772 -2.02 -26.06 7.28
CA LEU A 772 -2.02 -24.97 6.31
C LEU A 772 -2.60 -25.43 4.96
N GLY A 773 -2.24 -26.62 4.48
CA GLY A 773 -2.81 -27.21 3.26
C GLY A 773 -4.31 -27.47 3.36
N CYS A 774 -4.80 -27.97 4.49
CA CYS A 774 -6.23 -28.15 4.74
C CYS A 774 -7.00 -26.81 4.76
N ASP A 775 -6.44 -25.79 5.43
CA ASP A 775 -7.03 -24.45 5.46
C ASP A 775 -7.09 -23.84 4.05
N LEU A 776 -6.04 -24.00 3.22
CA LEU A 776 -6.04 -23.58 1.82
C LEU A 776 -7.13 -24.25 0.98
N ALA A 777 -7.31 -25.56 1.13
CA ALA A 777 -8.36 -26.28 0.43
C ALA A 777 -9.76 -25.73 0.73
N GLU A 778 -10.03 -25.43 2.01
CA GLU A 778 -11.30 -24.87 2.44
C GLU A 778 -11.49 -23.42 1.96
N LEU A 779 -10.44 -22.61 2.02
CA LEU A 779 -10.44 -21.24 1.48
C LEU A 779 -10.70 -21.20 -0.04
N ILE A 780 -10.22 -22.19 -0.78
CA ILE A 780 -10.53 -22.34 -2.22
C ILE A 780 -11.99 -22.74 -2.41
N ALA A 781 -12.51 -23.67 -1.62
CA ALA A 781 -13.91 -24.10 -1.69
C ALA A 781 -14.88 -22.93 -1.39
N LEU A 782 -14.52 -22.06 -0.44
CA LEU A 782 -15.25 -20.83 -0.11
C LEU A 782 -15.02 -19.70 -1.13
N GLY A 783 -14.09 -19.88 -2.07
CA GLY A 783 -13.76 -18.89 -3.10
C GLY A 783 -12.99 -17.67 -2.59
N THR A 784 -12.53 -17.69 -1.33
CA THR A 784 -11.69 -16.66 -0.70
C THR A 784 -10.30 -16.64 -1.35
N VAL A 785 -9.72 -17.82 -1.58
CA VAL A 785 -8.45 -17.99 -2.28
C VAL A 785 -8.70 -18.47 -3.71
N LYS A 786 -8.01 -17.90 -4.70
CA LYS A 786 -8.09 -18.34 -6.10
C LYS A 786 -6.92 -19.29 -6.43
N PRO A 787 -7.16 -20.46 -7.05
CA PRO A 787 -6.10 -21.44 -7.34
C PRO A 787 -4.91 -20.87 -8.13
N SER A 788 -5.16 -19.97 -9.09
CA SER A 788 -4.08 -19.34 -9.87
C SER A 788 -3.16 -18.44 -9.04
N ARG A 789 -3.70 -17.72 -8.05
CA ARG A 789 -2.92 -16.88 -7.14
C ARG A 789 -2.13 -17.73 -6.14
N LEU A 790 -2.76 -18.80 -5.64
CA LEU A 790 -2.06 -19.75 -4.78
C LEU A 790 -0.90 -20.43 -5.51
N ALA A 791 -1.10 -20.85 -6.76
CA ALA A 791 -0.03 -21.47 -7.57
C ALA A 791 1.15 -20.50 -7.78
N ASP A 792 0.88 -19.20 -7.92
CA ASP A 792 1.90 -18.16 -8.01
C ASP A 792 2.71 -18.02 -6.71
N SER A 793 2.03 -17.94 -5.56
CA SER A 793 2.69 -17.89 -4.24
C SER A 793 3.53 -19.13 -3.97
N LEU A 794 2.99 -20.32 -4.24
CA LEU A 794 3.68 -21.60 -3.99
C LEU A 794 4.84 -21.82 -4.97
N ARG A 795 4.75 -21.32 -6.21
CA ARG A 795 5.90 -21.32 -7.13
C ARG A 795 7.00 -20.39 -6.63
N THR A 796 6.62 -19.22 -6.10
CA THR A 796 7.58 -18.28 -5.50
C THR A 796 8.26 -18.91 -4.29
N LEU A 797 7.49 -19.58 -3.43
CA LEU A 797 8.01 -20.37 -2.31
C LEU A 797 9.01 -21.43 -2.79
N ALA A 798 8.62 -22.31 -3.72
CA ALA A 798 9.50 -23.34 -4.26
C ALA A 798 10.78 -22.77 -4.89
N ALA A 799 10.70 -21.63 -5.58
CA ALA A 799 11.84 -20.97 -6.21
C ALA A 799 12.89 -20.44 -5.22
N THR A 800 12.55 -20.28 -3.92
CA THR A 800 13.54 -19.99 -2.87
C THR A 800 14.41 -21.20 -2.51
N GLY A 801 14.07 -22.37 -3.05
CA GLY A 801 14.67 -23.66 -2.72
C GLY A 801 13.80 -24.52 -1.81
N ALA A 802 12.69 -23.98 -1.28
CA ALA A 802 11.73 -24.58 -0.34
C ALA A 802 10.81 -25.69 -0.96
N TYR A 803 11.34 -26.59 -1.80
CA TYR A 803 10.53 -27.55 -2.56
C TYR A 803 9.82 -28.61 -1.69
N ALA A 804 10.46 -29.16 -0.67
CA ALA A 804 9.86 -30.18 0.21
C ALA A 804 8.75 -29.56 1.08
N THR A 805 8.97 -28.35 1.58
CA THR A 805 7.98 -27.54 2.32
C THR A 805 6.78 -27.22 1.44
N THR A 806 7.01 -26.78 0.19
CA THR A 806 5.94 -26.52 -0.78
C THR A 806 5.15 -27.79 -1.09
N TRP A 807 5.84 -28.92 -1.26
CA TRP A 807 5.21 -30.23 -1.47
C TRP A 807 4.35 -30.63 -0.27
N ALA A 808 4.83 -30.51 0.97
CA ALA A 808 4.07 -30.87 2.17
C ALA A 808 2.73 -30.12 2.26
N VAL A 809 2.73 -28.82 1.96
CA VAL A 809 1.51 -27.99 1.90
C VAL A 809 0.58 -28.45 0.77
N LEU A 810 1.12 -28.68 -0.43
CA LEU A 810 0.33 -29.11 -1.59
C LEU A 810 -0.26 -30.52 -1.39
N ALA A 811 0.50 -31.44 -0.81
CA ALA A 811 0.06 -32.81 -0.55
C ALA A 811 -1.19 -32.86 0.35
N ALA A 812 -1.32 -31.92 1.29
CA ALA A 812 -2.50 -31.78 2.14
C ALA A 812 -3.66 -31.00 1.46
N ALA A 813 -3.38 -30.05 0.57
CA ALA A 813 -4.41 -29.28 -0.13
C ALA A 813 -5.03 -30.02 -1.33
N LEU A 814 -4.24 -30.80 -2.05
CA LEU A 814 -4.63 -31.47 -3.31
C LEU A 814 -5.80 -32.46 -3.17
N PRO A 815 -5.90 -33.31 -2.12
CA PRO A 815 -6.99 -34.27 -1.99
C PRO A 815 -8.38 -33.61 -2.14
N ALA A 816 -8.62 -32.54 -1.37
CA ALA A 816 -9.88 -31.80 -1.42
C ALA A 816 -10.15 -31.13 -2.77
N LEU A 817 -9.10 -30.74 -3.51
CA LEU A 817 -9.23 -30.18 -4.86
C LEU A 817 -9.51 -31.24 -5.93
N LEU A 818 -8.99 -32.46 -5.76
CA LEU A 818 -9.11 -33.54 -6.74
C LEU A 818 -10.40 -34.35 -6.54
N THR A 819 -10.86 -34.52 -5.30
CA THR A 819 -12.07 -35.27 -4.95
C THR A 819 -13.29 -34.39 -4.69
N GLY A 820 -13.08 -33.09 -4.42
CA GLY A 820 -14.15 -32.16 -4.06
C GLY A 820 -14.91 -31.56 -5.25
N ALA A 821 -15.92 -30.76 -4.93
CA ALA A 821 -16.78 -30.06 -5.89
C ALA A 821 -16.22 -28.69 -6.36
N ALA A 822 -14.99 -28.33 -5.97
CA ALA A 822 -14.38 -27.06 -6.32
C ALA A 822 -14.18 -26.92 -7.84
N ASP A 823 -14.28 -25.70 -8.38
CA ASP A 823 -14.07 -25.42 -9.81
C ASP A 823 -12.66 -25.91 -10.24
N PRO A 824 -12.54 -26.86 -11.19
CA PRO A 824 -11.25 -27.39 -11.63
C PRO A 824 -10.35 -26.34 -12.31
N ARG A 825 -10.84 -25.12 -12.55
CA ARG A 825 -10.06 -24.01 -13.12
C ARG A 825 -8.91 -23.61 -12.19
N GLY A 826 -7.68 -23.85 -12.66
CA GLY A 826 -6.43 -23.49 -11.97
C GLY A 826 -5.80 -24.63 -11.15
N ALA A 827 -6.51 -25.74 -10.93
CA ALA A 827 -5.93 -26.93 -10.28
C ALA A 827 -4.77 -27.53 -11.10
N GLY A 828 -4.77 -27.37 -12.42
CA GLY A 828 -3.65 -27.77 -13.27
C GLY A 828 -2.36 -26.96 -13.05
N ASP A 829 -2.46 -25.72 -12.57
CA ASP A 829 -1.29 -24.91 -12.22
C ASP A 829 -0.70 -25.37 -10.88
N LEU A 830 -1.55 -25.68 -9.89
CA LEU A 830 -1.12 -26.25 -8.60
C LEU A 830 -0.47 -27.63 -8.77
N LEU A 831 -1.06 -28.51 -9.59
CA LEU A 831 -0.45 -29.82 -9.92
C LEU A 831 0.89 -29.68 -10.66
N SER A 832 1.03 -28.65 -11.49
CA SER A 832 2.29 -28.36 -12.17
C SER A 832 3.38 -28.01 -11.15
N THR A 833 3.08 -27.14 -10.20
CA THR A 833 4.00 -26.78 -9.10
C THR A 833 4.29 -27.99 -8.21
N ALA A 834 3.29 -28.81 -7.90
CA ALA A 834 3.47 -30.03 -7.11
C ALA A 834 4.40 -31.04 -7.79
N ALA A 835 4.20 -31.29 -9.09
CA ALA A 835 5.04 -32.19 -9.86
C ALA A 835 6.49 -31.71 -9.91
N GLU A 836 6.70 -30.41 -10.10
CA GLU A 836 8.03 -29.80 -10.04
C GLU A 836 8.68 -29.98 -8.66
N CYS A 837 7.95 -29.74 -7.58
CA CYS A 837 8.47 -29.94 -6.22
C CYS A 837 8.90 -31.40 -6.00
N VAL A 838 8.05 -32.37 -6.34
CA VAL A 838 8.35 -33.81 -6.20
C VAL A 838 9.56 -34.23 -7.06
N GLU A 839 9.69 -33.70 -8.27
CA GLU A 839 10.82 -33.98 -9.15
C GLU A 839 12.14 -33.42 -8.60
N GLN A 840 12.12 -32.25 -7.94
CA GLN A 840 13.31 -31.65 -7.35
C GLN A 840 13.67 -32.25 -5.99
N CYS A 841 12.68 -32.41 -5.10
CA CYS A 841 12.93 -32.86 -3.73
C CYS A 841 13.03 -34.38 -3.56
N GLY A 842 12.67 -35.15 -4.59
CA GLY A 842 12.73 -36.61 -4.54
C GLY A 842 11.66 -37.25 -3.65
N ALA A 843 10.60 -36.53 -3.26
CA ALA A 843 9.54 -37.09 -2.43
C ALA A 843 8.86 -38.29 -3.10
N ALA A 844 8.67 -39.37 -2.35
CA ALA A 844 7.98 -40.57 -2.82
C ALA A 844 6.53 -40.67 -2.29
N ALA A 845 6.20 -39.93 -1.24
CA ALA A 845 4.93 -39.98 -0.53
C ALA A 845 4.56 -38.61 0.09
N PRO A 846 3.29 -38.41 0.51
CA PRO A 846 2.13 -39.28 0.28
C PRO A 846 1.53 -39.08 -1.13
N GLU A 847 0.95 -40.12 -1.73
CA GLU A 847 0.15 -39.98 -2.95
C GLU A 847 -1.20 -39.29 -2.61
N PRO A 848 -1.52 -38.09 -3.15
CA PRO A 848 -2.76 -37.40 -2.82
C PRO A 848 -4.00 -38.17 -3.30
N ALA A 849 -5.02 -38.29 -2.44
CA ALA A 849 -6.26 -38.95 -2.81
C ALA A 849 -6.90 -38.31 -4.05
N GLY A 850 -7.40 -39.14 -4.97
CA GLY A 850 -7.99 -38.71 -6.24
C GLY A 850 -6.98 -38.50 -7.38
N LEU A 851 -5.67 -38.42 -7.12
CA LEU A 851 -4.64 -38.21 -8.14
C LEU A 851 -4.65 -39.28 -9.24
N ALA A 852 -4.60 -40.56 -8.85
CA ALA A 852 -4.66 -41.68 -9.78
C ALA A 852 -5.92 -41.65 -10.66
N SER A 853 -7.06 -41.26 -10.09
CA SER A 853 -8.33 -41.17 -10.82
C SER A 853 -8.29 -40.06 -11.88
N VAL A 854 -7.73 -38.89 -11.55
CA VAL A 854 -7.64 -37.75 -12.48
C VAL A 854 -6.63 -38.04 -13.59
N ALA A 855 -5.50 -38.65 -13.26
CA ALA A 855 -4.49 -39.08 -14.23
C ALA A 855 -5.05 -40.14 -15.21
N ALA A 856 -6.01 -40.96 -14.79
CA ALA A 856 -6.62 -42.01 -15.61
C ALA A 856 -7.76 -41.53 -16.53
N ARG A 857 -8.27 -40.29 -16.39
CA ARG A 857 -9.44 -39.78 -17.15
C ARG A 857 -9.22 -39.70 -18.67
N GLY A 858 -7.97 -39.77 -19.14
CA GLY A 858 -7.62 -39.56 -20.54
C GLY A 858 -7.80 -38.10 -21.00
N GLY A 859 -7.11 -37.71 -22.07
CA GLY A 859 -7.20 -36.38 -22.67
C GLY A 859 -6.00 -35.47 -22.43
N SER A 860 -5.96 -34.35 -23.16
CA SER A 860 -4.81 -33.43 -23.21
C SER A 860 -5.00 -32.15 -22.38
N SER A 861 -5.90 -32.19 -21.39
CA SER A 861 -6.10 -31.04 -20.50
C SER A 861 -4.91 -30.88 -19.55
N ARG A 862 -4.52 -29.64 -19.23
CA ARG A 862 -3.41 -29.38 -18.31
C ARG A 862 -3.58 -30.12 -16.98
N LEU A 863 -4.81 -30.21 -16.48
CA LEU A 863 -5.13 -30.95 -15.25
C LEU A 863 -4.70 -32.42 -15.35
N VAL A 864 -5.13 -33.12 -16.40
CA VAL A 864 -4.84 -34.56 -16.60
C VAL A 864 -3.34 -34.77 -16.85
N THR A 865 -2.72 -33.94 -17.71
CA THR A 865 -1.29 -34.05 -18.03
C THR A 865 -0.41 -33.82 -16.80
N GLN A 866 -0.69 -32.81 -15.98
CA GLN A 866 0.11 -32.55 -14.78
C GLN A 866 -0.21 -33.54 -13.64
N ALA A 867 -1.43 -34.07 -13.55
CA ALA A 867 -1.76 -35.16 -12.63
C ALA A 867 -0.97 -36.44 -12.96
N ALA A 868 -0.90 -36.82 -14.24
CA ALA A 868 -0.08 -37.94 -14.68
C ALA A 868 1.41 -37.71 -14.38
N ARG A 869 1.93 -36.52 -14.68
CA ARG A 869 3.32 -36.13 -14.36
C ARG A 869 3.63 -36.29 -12.87
N LEU A 870 2.78 -35.76 -12.00
CA LEU A 870 2.96 -35.87 -10.54
C LEU A 870 2.96 -37.33 -10.07
N ARG A 871 1.98 -38.13 -10.51
CA ARG A 871 1.89 -39.56 -10.16
C ARG A 871 3.13 -40.33 -10.61
N ASP A 872 3.58 -40.09 -11.83
CA ASP A 872 4.72 -40.80 -12.40
C ASP A 872 6.04 -40.34 -11.74
N ALA A 873 6.14 -39.08 -11.28
CA ALA A 873 7.25 -38.60 -10.47
C ALA A 873 7.30 -39.30 -9.09
N LEU A 874 6.19 -39.36 -8.35
CA LEU A 874 6.13 -40.04 -7.05
C LEU A 874 6.56 -41.52 -7.16
N ARG A 875 6.01 -42.25 -8.14
CA ARG A 875 6.33 -43.67 -8.38
C ARG A 875 7.78 -43.90 -8.80
N ARG A 876 8.36 -42.99 -9.58
CA ARG A 876 9.80 -43.07 -9.93
C ARG A 876 10.66 -42.93 -8.68
N ASN A 877 10.28 -42.04 -7.77
CA ASN A 877 11.00 -41.81 -6.53
C ASN A 877 10.83 -42.98 -5.53
N GLU A 878 9.68 -43.66 -5.51
CA GLU A 878 9.49 -44.90 -4.73
C GLU A 878 10.44 -46.03 -5.16
N GLY A 879 10.79 -46.10 -6.45
CA GLY A 879 11.67 -47.13 -7.01
C GLY A 879 13.17 -46.83 -6.89
N ALA A 880 13.55 -45.63 -6.44
CA ALA A 880 14.94 -45.27 -6.19
C ALA A 880 15.36 -45.74 -4.78
N PRO A 881 16.55 -46.34 -4.59
CA PRO A 881 17.00 -46.74 -3.27
C PRO A 881 17.09 -45.51 -2.37
N ALA A 882 16.45 -45.56 -1.20
CA ALA A 882 16.50 -44.51 -0.19
C ALA A 882 17.95 -44.21 0.17
N ALA A 883 18.46 -43.05 -0.26
CA ALA A 883 19.74 -42.55 0.22
C ALA A 883 19.57 -42.23 1.72
N GLY A 884 20.30 -42.95 2.55
CA GLY A 884 20.13 -42.97 4.01
C GLY A 884 20.34 -41.61 4.69
N ASN A 885 19.63 -41.46 5.83
CA ASN A 885 19.66 -40.38 6.81
C ASN A 885 21.02 -39.68 7.03
#